data_AF-A0A371ITA7-F1
#
_entry.id   AF-A0A371ITA7-F1
#
_cell.length_a   1.000
_cell.length_b   1.000
_cell.length_c   1.000
_cell.angle_alpha   90.00
_cell.angle_beta   90.00
_cell.angle_gamma   90.00
#
_symmetry.space_group_name_H-M   'P 1'
#
loop_
_entity.id
_entity.type
_entity.pdbx_description
1 polymer ?
#
loop_
_entity_poly.entity_id
_entity_poly.type
_entity_poly.pdbx_seq_one_letter_code
_entity_poly.pdbx_strand_id
1 'polypeptide(L)'
;MKKKIKIQSILLSFILMGNLIAPISSFAEEGEKEPSLPCKDGVYIISSPEDYNKFREDMNNKVTYKDKKVILTEDINLKDTDLIPYTAETNRYFSYSFEGIFDGKSHTIKSYHDNNYSLIANVGKNGVVTNVNVHTDIKIGDTENKKQIERFGVIANTNIGRITNTYVYGNINVYNDKIDWKNSKYDIGGIVCDLGSGGIENCCSAIKFKQIGNKDEYETVGCSMLKFAGIECNKKGIYGYYKKAKIDKCIFLGSYDVFTGRIDPKKGIVSDEIYPSSGFKSIDGITFYNKDIIPKKSYMSYNYSLKGKTTEELKTKQTYLDAGFDFKGIWKIDEAGKVNDGYPYIDSTKKDIDVDVKVNVEDKTYDGKLDAKVTSLEATSDNEEVQKLIKEYNVKFDYKVNSAIFADRQGLVDVQVKFDKLNIEFDDNSKYNFVLGKTLPPKANLSDNKAPVLDKSKKPEYIKKAQQASNMIFDRAIDGGKEKFKFNDFTQFWNIFSAARANYPVREGYYDEVFENIQDTLKKLKKDGQIEGICGQIIKEKDFAVTEWAKLALAVTAIGYDIRDIESYDIINILANDKANSSSGKYLAYQTSILALDSYNYPMPKGEQYFDKEEFIHKGARDAQKFNLNNDVDMSTMGIQPILKYYDPNAKEGDKYYDVKLGVEHVIDTLSKMQSNQGYYTSMFPESSPNNPWTNSQAMITLAMGGVDVLSDSRFTKNGKNIFDAQFKFFDFENNTVDQWLMNYEPPQITRAFNSCTRTILGQKPFFDCTDTNSVIGVKNAIEELPKDVTTKDKEKVEKATALYNKLSENQKKYIKNYEKLQAAQKSVEKPSKPSSSGGSSHSGGNSSSLVAVDTKKIVGDTRYETAIKVSKEGWNKA
;
A
#
# COMPACT_ATOMS: atom_id res chain seq x y z
N MET A 1 -8.95 -17.58 16.67
CA MET A 1 -8.84 -16.79 15.41
C MET A 1 -10.07 -15.92 15.11
N LYS A 2 -11.31 -16.37 15.32
CA LYS A 2 -12.54 -15.63 14.94
C LYS A 2 -12.77 -14.23 15.58
N LYS A 3 -12.15 -13.91 16.73
CA LYS A 3 -12.31 -12.59 17.41
C LYS A 3 -11.34 -11.49 16.94
N LYS A 4 -10.16 -11.83 16.39
CA LYS A 4 -9.20 -10.83 15.87
C LYS A 4 -9.61 -10.26 14.51
N ILE A 5 -10.33 -11.06 13.70
CA ILE A 5 -10.80 -10.68 12.37
C ILE A 5 -11.86 -9.56 12.47
N LYS A 6 -12.82 -9.65 13.41
CA LYS A 6 -13.91 -8.67 13.55
C LYS A 6 -13.47 -7.22 13.80
N ILE A 7 -12.34 -7.00 14.47
CA ILE A 7 -11.86 -5.64 14.78
C ILE A 7 -11.11 -5.03 13.59
N GLN A 8 -10.42 -5.85 12.78
CA GLN A 8 -9.81 -5.41 11.52
C GLN A 8 -10.87 -5.12 10.44
N SER A 9 -11.96 -5.90 10.39
CA SER A 9 -13.05 -5.70 9.42
C SER A 9 -13.79 -4.36 9.60
N ILE A 10 -13.94 -3.87 10.83
CA ILE A 10 -14.64 -2.60 11.11
C ILE A 10 -13.75 -1.40 10.76
N LEU A 11 -12.45 -1.46 11.03
CA LEU A 11 -11.52 -0.39 10.65
C LEU A 11 -11.35 -0.27 9.12
N LEU A 12 -11.29 -1.40 8.40
CA LEU A 12 -11.17 -1.40 6.94
C LEU A 12 -12.42 -0.84 6.24
N SER A 13 -13.60 -1.13 6.79
CA SER A 13 -14.89 -0.65 6.27
C SER A 13 -15.03 0.87 6.43
N PHE A 14 -14.56 1.44 7.54
CA PHE A 14 -14.63 2.88 7.79
C PHE A 14 -13.57 3.70 7.03
N ILE A 15 -12.41 3.12 6.70
CA ILE A 15 -11.34 3.82 5.97
C ILE A 15 -11.58 3.81 4.45
N LEU A 16 -12.26 2.79 3.91
CA LEU A 16 -12.56 2.70 2.46
C LEU A 16 -13.89 3.35 2.05
N MET A 17 -14.82 3.61 2.98
CA MET A 17 -16.08 4.34 2.70
C MET A 17 -15.93 5.86 2.64
N GLY A 18 -14.75 6.39 2.99
CA GLY A 18 -14.43 7.82 2.91
C GLY A 18 -14.08 8.26 1.49
N ASN A 19 -15.09 8.41 0.61
CA ASN A 19 -14.93 9.16 -0.64
C ASN A 19 -14.71 10.64 -0.32
N LEU A 20 -13.50 11.15 -0.59
CA LEU A 20 -13.21 12.51 -1.03
C LEU A 20 -11.72 12.53 -1.47
N ILE A 21 -11.44 12.14 -2.71
CA ILE A 21 -10.11 12.34 -3.31
C ILE A 21 -10.31 13.24 -4.53
N ALA A 22 -9.67 14.40 -4.48
CA ALA A 22 -9.61 15.40 -5.53
C ALA A 22 -8.93 14.84 -6.80
N PRO A 23 -9.16 15.42 -8.00
CA PRO A 23 -8.59 14.94 -9.25
C PRO A 23 -7.06 14.93 -9.20
N ILE A 24 -6.49 13.75 -9.48
CA ILE A 24 -5.06 13.53 -9.68
C ILE A 24 -4.70 14.02 -11.09
N SER A 25 -4.62 15.33 -11.26
CA SER A 25 -3.62 15.91 -12.16
C SER A 25 -2.35 16.02 -11.32
N SER A 26 -1.31 15.29 -11.72
CA SER A 26 -0.07 15.07 -10.98
C SER A 26 -0.27 14.48 -9.57
N PHE A 27 -0.16 13.15 -9.45
CA PHE A 27 0.66 12.66 -8.34
C PHE A 27 2.11 13.00 -8.71
N ALA A 28 2.51 14.25 -8.47
CA ALA A 28 3.62 14.32 -7.55
C ALA A 28 3.06 13.64 -6.29
N GLU A 29 3.80 12.71 -5.67
CA GLU A 29 3.69 12.61 -4.22
C GLU A 29 3.53 14.07 -3.70
N GLU A 30 2.74 14.34 -2.67
CA GLU A 30 3.12 15.52 -1.87
C GLU A 30 4.54 15.15 -1.46
N GLY A 31 5.52 15.62 -2.25
CA GLY A 31 6.84 14.99 -2.30
C GLY A 31 7.30 14.99 -0.87
N GLU A 32 7.94 13.90 -0.42
CA GLU A 32 8.52 13.91 0.92
C GLU A 32 9.09 15.30 1.15
N LYS A 33 8.49 16.07 2.07
CA LYS A 33 8.86 17.47 2.19
C LYS A 33 10.34 17.47 2.48
N GLU A 34 11.12 18.07 1.60
CA GLU A 34 12.56 18.07 1.77
C GLU A 34 12.87 18.86 3.04
N PRO A 35 13.78 18.37 3.89
CA PRO A 35 14.21 19.13 5.05
C PRO A 35 14.72 20.51 4.65
N SER A 36 14.35 21.52 5.44
CA SER A 36 14.79 22.91 5.23
C SER A 36 16.23 23.16 5.70
N LEU A 37 16.84 22.17 6.37
CA LEU A 37 18.23 22.22 6.80
C LEU A 37 19.20 22.27 5.60
N PRO A 38 20.33 22.99 5.74
CA PRO A 38 21.44 22.88 4.79
C PRO A 38 21.86 21.42 4.60
N CYS A 39 21.98 20.97 3.35
CA CYS A 39 22.36 19.60 3.01
C CYS A 39 23.66 19.57 2.20
N LYS A 40 24.57 18.69 2.58
CA LYS A 40 25.81 18.40 1.85
C LYS A 40 25.99 16.90 1.72
N ASP A 41 26.10 16.39 0.50
CA ASP A 41 26.31 14.98 0.19
C ASP A 41 25.27 14.04 0.86
N GLY A 42 24.00 14.50 0.94
CA GLY A 42 22.90 13.74 1.56
C GLY A 42 22.87 13.80 3.09
N VAL A 43 23.73 14.62 3.71
CA VAL A 43 23.78 14.85 5.16
C VAL A 43 23.30 16.28 5.46
N TYR A 44 22.30 16.40 6.32
CA TYR A 44 21.74 17.66 6.78
C TYR A 44 22.56 18.21 7.95
N ILE A 45 22.76 19.52 8.00
CA ILE A 45 23.72 20.16 8.89
C ILE A 45 22.99 21.15 9.81
N ILE A 46 23.33 21.13 11.09
CA ILE A 46 23.02 22.18 12.05
C ILE A 46 24.34 22.79 12.49
N SER A 47 24.57 24.04 12.10
CA SER A 47 25.78 24.80 12.43
C SER A 47 25.50 26.01 13.31
N SER A 48 24.24 26.43 13.43
CA SER A 48 23.84 27.62 14.16
C SER A 48 22.52 27.43 14.92
N PRO A 49 22.17 28.37 15.83
CA PRO A 49 20.85 28.39 16.47
C PRO A 49 19.69 28.50 15.48
N GLU A 50 19.87 29.24 14.37
CA GLU A 50 18.87 29.37 13.32
C GLU A 50 18.61 28.03 12.60
N ASP A 51 19.66 27.26 12.30
CA ASP A 51 19.51 25.93 11.73
C ASP A 51 18.78 24.99 12.70
N TYR A 52 19.06 25.09 14.00
CA TYR A 52 18.31 24.32 14.99
C TYR A 52 16.81 24.70 15.00
N ASN A 53 16.47 25.97 14.83
CA ASN A 53 15.08 26.39 14.68
C ASN A 53 14.42 25.86 13.39
N LYS A 54 15.15 25.82 12.26
CA LYS A 54 14.66 25.16 11.03
C LYS A 54 14.36 23.69 11.25
N PHE A 55 15.24 22.96 11.94
CA PHE A 55 14.98 21.57 12.32
C PHE A 55 13.68 21.41 13.13
N ARG A 56 13.42 22.33 14.07
CA ARG A 56 12.19 22.32 14.87
C ARG A 56 10.95 22.64 14.02
N GLU A 57 11.08 23.56 13.08
CA GLU A 57 10.03 23.89 12.12
C GLU A 57 9.71 22.71 11.17
N ASP A 58 10.73 22.01 10.67
CA ASP A 58 10.58 20.79 9.88
C ASP A 58 9.78 19.72 10.64
N MET A 59 10.09 19.52 11.91
CA MET A 59 9.38 18.61 12.80
C MET A 59 7.93 19.04 13.05
N ASN A 60 7.63 20.34 13.07
CA ASN A 60 6.26 20.87 13.11
C ASN A 60 5.51 20.65 11.78
N ASN A 61 6.23 20.70 10.66
CA ASN A 61 5.69 20.58 9.30
C ASN A 61 5.61 19.15 8.76
N LYS A 62 5.93 18.15 9.61
CA LYS A 62 5.89 16.70 9.33
C LYS A 62 6.88 16.24 8.24
N VAL A 63 8.05 16.88 8.17
CA VAL A 63 9.18 16.52 7.28
C VAL A 63 9.81 15.19 7.72
N THR A 64 9.51 14.11 7.01
CA THR A 64 9.99 12.76 7.36
C THR A 64 11.51 12.66 7.16
N TYR A 65 12.26 12.84 8.25
CA TYR A 65 13.71 12.58 8.32
C TYR A 65 14.05 11.07 8.22
N LYS A 66 13.10 10.23 7.81
CA LYS A 66 13.29 8.80 7.65
C LYS A 66 14.47 8.52 6.73
N ASP A 67 15.37 7.66 7.19
CA ASP A 67 16.59 7.26 6.47
C ASP A 67 17.56 8.43 6.15
N LYS A 68 17.36 9.62 6.76
CA LYS A 68 18.18 10.83 6.60
C LYS A 68 19.07 11.05 7.83
N LYS A 69 20.23 11.70 7.63
CA LYS A 69 21.20 12.01 8.70
C LYS A 69 21.33 13.53 8.91
N VAL A 70 21.21 13.96 10.16
CA VAL A 70 21.43 15.33 10.66
C VAL A 70 22.69 15.32 11.51
N ILE A 71 23.62 16.24 11.28
CA ILE A 71 24.84 16.39 12.08
C ILE A 71 24.98 17.79 12.68
N LEU A 72 25.55 17.87 13.89
CA LEU A 72 26.17 19.11 14.34
C LEU A 72 27.57 19.22 13.74
N THR A 73 27.95 20.41 13.29
CA THR A 73 29.31 20.70 12.81
C THR A 73 30.15 21.54 13.76
N GLU A 74 29.51 22.12 14.78
CA GLU A 74 30.14 22.93 15.81
C GLU A 74 29.29 22.98 17.09
N ASP A 75 29.86 23.52 18.17
CA ASP A 75 29.09 23.82 19.38
C ASP A 75 28.12 24.97 19.10
N ILE A 76 26.83 24.76 19.37
CA ILE A 76 25.81 25.79 19.22
C ILE A 76 25.42 26.37 20.58
N ASN A 77 25.24 27.69 20.69
CA ASN A 77 24.79 28.33 21.93
C ASN A 77 23.41 28.96 21.74
N LEU A 78 22.43 28.45 22.47
CA LEU A 78 21.03 28.84 22.35
C LEU A 78 20.62 29.92 23.36
N LYS A 79 21.54 30.50 24.14
CA LYS A 79 21.21 31.40 25.27
C LYS A 79 20.30 32.56 24.88
N ASP A 80 20.55 33.17 23.72
CA ASP A 80 19.84 34.37 23.25
C ASP A 80 18.93 34.04 22.05
N THR A 81 18.52 32.78 21.91
CA THR A 81 17.73 32.29 20.78
C THR A 81 16.29 32.04 21.19
N ASP A 82 15.35 32.70 20.53
CA ASP A 82 13.93 32.37 20.65
C ASP A 82 13.64 31.05 19.93
N LEU A 83 13.46 29.97 20.70
CA LEU A 83 13.21 28.64 20.17
C LEU A 83 11.78 28.51 19.64
N ILE A 84 11.63 28.00 18.42
CA ILE A 84 10.33 27.70 17.82
C ILE A 84 9.65 26.59 18.65
N PRO A 85 8.49 26.81 19.28
CA PRO A 85 7.84 25.77 20.08
C PRO A 85 7.36 24.62 19.20
N TYR A 86 7.40 23.38 19.70
CA TYR A 86 6.73 22.29 19.00
C TYR A 86 5.20 22.46 19.08
N THR A 87 4.49 22.04 18.04
CA THR A 87 3.03 22.07 18.04
C THR A 87 2.47 21.04 19.03
N ALA A 88 1.22 21.23 19.45
CA ALA A 88 0.50 20.23 20.24
C ALA A 88 0.41 18.87 19.52
N GLU A 89 0.38 18.87 18.19
CA GLU A 89 0.38 17.65 17.39
C GLU A 89 1.76 16.99 17.36
N THR A 90 2.84 17.73 17.12
CA THR A 90 4.22 17.19 17.17
C THR A 90 4.58 16.68 18.56
N ASN A 91 4.06 17.33 19.60
CA ASN A 91 4.28 16.94 20.99
C ASN A 91 3.32 15.83 21.48
N ARG A 92 2.29 15.47 20.69
CA ARG A 92 1.36 14.40 21.05
C ARG A 92 2.04 13.03 20.92
N TYR A 93 1.64 12.08 21.77
CA TYR A 93 2.22 10.74 21.81
C TYR A 93 2.16 10.04 20.45
N PHE A 94 3.34 9.77 19.87
CA PHE A 94 3.51 8.98 18.65
C PHE A 94 2.66 9.45 17.45
N SER A 95 2.19 10.70 17.45
CA SER A 95 1.50 11.32 16.31
C SER A 95 2.50 11.65 15.20
N TYR A 96 3.67 12.14 15.61
CA TYR A 96 4.80 12.43 14.73
C TYR A 96 6.12 12.19 15.48
N SER A 97 7.09 11.55 14.85
CA SER A 97 8.36 11.16 15.50
C SER A 97 9.53 11.30 14.54
N PHE A 98 10.70 11.63 15.08
CA PHE A 98 11.94 11.68 14.31
C PHE A 98 12.39 10.25 13.99
N GLU A 99 12.47 9.92 12.70
CA GLU A 99 12.79 8.57 12.19
C GLU A 99 14.15 8.53 11.46
N GLY A 100 15.02 9.50 11.71
CA GLY A 100 16.37 9.63 11.11
C GLY A 100 17.52 9.46 12.12
N ILE A 101 18.73 9.88 11.74
CA ILE A 101 19.90 9.92 12.63
C ILE A 101 20.21 11.39 12.98
N PHE A 102 20.24 11.72 14.26
CA PHE A 102 20.75 13.00 14.79
C PHE A 102 22.09 12.72 15.49
N ASP A 103 23.20 13.09 14.85
CA ASP A 103 24.56 12.84 15.33
C ASP A 103 25.24 14.15 15.70
N GLY A 104 25.40 14.39 17.00
CA GLY A 104 26.01 15.61 17.51
C GLY A 104 27.52 15.71 17.26
N LYS A 105 28.19 14.66 16.74
CA LYS A 105 29.65 14.64 16.50
C LYS A 105 30.47 15.15 17.70
N SER A 106 29.98 14.86 18.91
CA SER A 106 30.50 15.31 20.21
C SER A 106 30.42 16.82 20.49
N HIS A 107 29.76 17.59 19.63
CA HIS A 107 29.48 19.00 19.87
C HIS A 107 28.43 19.19 20.97
N THR A 108 28.47 20.38 21.55
CA THR A 108 27.61 20.77 22.66
C THR A 108 26.55 21.75 22.21
N ILE A 109 25.29 21.42 22.48
CA ILE A 109 24.18 22.37 22.50
C ILE A 109 24.18 23.06 23.85
N LYS A 110 24.65 24.30 23.88
CA LYS A 110 24.82 25.10 25.09
C LYS A 110 23.56 25.90 25.39
N SER A 111 23.21 25.98 26.67
CA SER A 111 22.14 26.84 27.18
C SER A 111 20.76 26.49 26.62
N TYR A 112 20.48 25.19 26.45
CA TYR A 112 19.13 24.73 26.11
C TYR A 112 18.16 25.11 27.23
N HIS A 113 17.09 25.83 26.88
CA HIS A 113 16.23 26.50 27.87
C HIS A 113 14.73 26.41 27.57
N ASP A 114 14.30 25.60 26.59
CA ASP A 114 12.87 25.35 26.34
C ASP A 114 12.27 24.60 27.53
N ASN A 115 11.30 25.24 28.18
CA ASN A 115 10.66 24.73 29.39
C ASN A 115 9.38 23.93 29.14
N ASN A 116 8.97 23.78 27.87
CA ASN A 116 7.78 23.01 27.48
C ASN A 116 8.15 21.77 26.68
N TYR A 117 9.28 21.78 25.96
CA TYR A 117 9.62 20.70 25.04
C TYR A 117 11.09 20.24 25.08
N SER A 118 11.30 18.96 24.82
CA SER A 118 12.63 18.35 24.66
C SER A 118 13.35 18.80 23.40
N LEU A 119 14.65 18.48 23.28
CA LEU A 119 15.44 18.76 22.10
C LEU A 119 14.79 18.26 20.78
N ILE A 120 14.26 17.03 20.75
CA ILE A 120 13.72 16.36 19.54
C ILE A 120 12.22 16.03 19.65
N ALA A 121 11.56 16.37 20.77
CA ALA A 121 10.21 15.93 21.14
C ALA A 121 10.03 14.39 21.21
N ASN A 122 9.98 13.67 20.09
CA ASN A 122 9.71 12.23 20.03
C ASN A 122 10.71 11.51 19.11
N VAL A 123 11.38 10.47 19.64
CA VAL A 123 12.29 9.61 18.85
C VAL A 123 11.54 8.35 18.42
N GLY A 124 11.40 8.18 17.11
CA GLY A 124 10.67 7.11 16.44
C GLY A 124 11.45 5.79 16.39
N LYS A 125 10.85 4.73 15.84
CA LYS A 125 11.41 3.36 15.92
C LYS A 125 12.76 3.20 15.21
N ASN A 126 12.96 3.96 14.14
CA ASN A 126 14.18 4.04 13.35
C ASN A 126 15.04 5.26 13.77
N GLY A 127 14.52 6.10 14.67
CA GLY A 127 15.21 7.29 15.16
C GLY A 127 16.43 6.94 15.99
N VAL A 128 17.56 7.60 15.70
CA VAL A 128 18.80 7.50 16.47
C VAL A 128 19.25 8.90 16.88
N VAL A 129 19.52 9.11 18.16
CA VAL A 129 20.15 10.33 18.67
C VAL A 129 21.48 9.94 19.29
N THR A 130 22.58 10.51 18.81
CA THR A 130 23.91 10.10 19.27
C THR A 130 24.94 11.22 19.35
N ASN A 131 25.97 11.02 20.17
CA ASN A 131 27.15 11.88 20.27
C ASN A 131 26.84 13.36 20.47
N VAL A 132 25.77 13.69 21.19
CA VAL A 132 25.39 15.07 21.46
C VAL A 132 25.58 15.36 22.95
N ASN A 133 26.20 16.50 23.25
CA ASN A 133 26.27 17.03 24.59
C ASN A 133 25.24 18.15 24.75
N VAL A 134 24.53 18.20 25.88
CA VAL A 134 23.53 19.24 26.13
C VAL A 134 23.78 19.88 27.49
N HIS A 135 24.12 21.16 27.48
CA HIS A 135 24.11 22.00 28.67
C HIS A 135 22.76 22.70 28.77
N THR A 136 22.10 22.60 29.92
CA THR A 136 20.75 23.13 30.10
C THR A 136 20.60 23.98 31.36
N ASP A 137 19.75 25.01 31.28
CA ASP A 137 19.25 25.77 32.43
C ASP A 137 17.75 25.99 32.24
N ILE A 138 16.98 24.92 32.42
CA ILE A 138 15.54 24.92 32.19
C ILE A 138 14.82 25.46 33.41
N LYS A 139 13.81 26.30 33.17
CA LYS A 139 12.94 26.89 34.18
C LYS A 139 11.48 26.50 33.93
N ILE A 140 11.06 25.37 34.49
CA ILE A 140 9.69 24.85 34.37
C ILE A 140 8.77 25.68 35.26
N GLY A 141 7.70 26.21 34.68
CA GLY A 141 6.74 27.06 35.39
C GLY A 141 7.15 28.53 35.50
N ASP A 142 8.27 28.99 34.94
CA ASP A 142 8.71 30.39 35.03
C ASP A 142 7.98 31.35 34.05
N THR A 143 6.66 31.21 33.91
CA THR A 143 5.81 32.10 33.10
C THR A 143 4.56 32.49 33.89
N GLU A 144 4.04 33.70 33.70
CA GLU A 144 2.85 34.19 34.44
C GLU A 144 1.56 33.39 34.16
N ASN A 145 1.51 32.67 33.03
CA ASN A 145 0.40 31.80 32.69
C ASN A 145 0.63 30.39 33.26
N LYS A 146 -0.28 29.94 34.13
CA LYS A 146 -0.29 28.55 34.62
C LYS A 146 -0.58 27.60 33.46
N LYS A 147 0.46 27.04 32.84
CA LYS A 147 0.34 26.06 31.75
C LYS A 147 0.26 24.63 32.30
N GLN A 148 -0.50 23.80 31.59
CA GLN A 148 -0.49 22.35 31.76
C GLN A 148 0.68 21.78 30.96
N ILE A 149 1.62 21.11 31.63
CA ILE A 149 2.70 20.36 30.98
C ILE A 149 2.70 18.98 31.61
N GLU A 150 2.69 17.94 30.79
CA GLU A 150 2.51 16.58 31.28
C GLU A 150 3.83 15.80 31.43
N ARG A 151 4.83 16.01 30.56
CA ARG A 151 6.05 15.17 30.44
C ARG A 151 7.23 15.91 29.83
N PHE A 152 8.43 15.71 30.36
CA PHE A 152 9.63 16.37 29.88
C PHE A 152 10.89 15.49 30.00
N GLY A 153 11.65 15.37 28.91
CA GLY A 153 13.04 14.92 28.93
C GLY A 153 13.96 15.93 28.27
N VAL A 154 15.25 16.01 28.63
CA VAL A 154 16.14 16.99 27.97
C VAL A 154 16.33 16.64 26.48
N ILE A 155 16.53 15.36 26.15
CA ILE A 155 16.70 14.90 24.76
C ILE A 155 15.35 14.63 24.09
N ALA A 156 14.47 13.87 24.75
CA ALA A 156 13.17 13.50 24.19
C ALA A 156 12.08 13.30 25.25
N ASN A 157 10.84 13.62 24.91
CA ASN A 157 9.66 13.31 25.71
C ASN A 157 9.36 11.82 25.63
N THR A 158 9.41 11.25 24.43
CA THR A 158 9.23 9.81 24.21
C THR A 158 10.35 9.22 23.36
N ASN A 159 10.75 7.99 23.67
CA ASN A 159 11.73 7.24 22.88
C ASN A 159 11.25 5.80 22.61
N ILE A 160 11.11 5.44 21.34
CA ILE A 160 10.98 4.05 20.87
C ILE A 160 12.13 3.63 19.95
N GLY A 161 13.09 4.52 19.69
CA GLY A 161 14.32 4.31 18.92
C GLY A 161 15.55 4.16 19.82
N ARG A 162 16.68 4.75 19.44
CA ARG A 162 17.96 4.64 20.16
C ARG A 162 18.52 6.00 20.56
N ILE A 163 18.95 6.15 21.80
CA ILE A 163 19.72 7.30 22.27
C ILE A 163 21.04 6.78 22.83
N THR A 164 22.18 7.25 22.33
CA THR A 164 23.48 6.71 22.75
C THR A 164 24.61 7.72 22.75
N ASN A 165 25.61 7.54 23.63
CA ASN A 165 26.79 8.40 23.72
C ASN A 165 26.41 9.88 23.94
N THR A 166 25.46 10.15 24.84
CA THR A 166 24.99 11.51 25.14
C THR A 166 25.40 11.92 26.55
N TYR A 167 25.88 13.16 26.72
CA TYR A 167 26.14 13.77 28.01
C TYR A 167 25.22 14.98 28.25
N VAL A 168 24.33 14.87 29.23
CA VAL A 168 23.42 15.96 29.61
C VAL A 168 23.81 16.52 30.97
N TYR A 169 23.91 17.85 31.10
CA TYR A 169 24.32 18.49 32.36
C TYR A 169 23.74 19.89 32.50
N GLY A 170 23.69 20.38 33.74
CA GLY A 170 23.13 21.69 34.07
C GLY A 170 21.98 21.60 35.06
N ASN A 171 21.07 22.56 35.02
CA ASN A 171 20.01 22.71 36.02
C ASN A 171 18.62 22.54 35.39
N ILE A 172 17.73 21.89 36.13
CA ILE A 172 16.29 21.93 35.88
C ILE A 172 15.63 22.47 37.14
N ASN A 173 15.14 23.70 37.05
CA ASN A 173 14.46 24.41 38.12
C ASN A 173 12.94 24.33 37.91
N VAL A 174 12.21 23.83 38.90
CA VAL A 174 10.75 23.73 38.88
C VAL A 174 10.16 24.75 39.85
N TYR A 175 9.43 25.74 39.34
CA TYR A 175 8.80 26.81 40.12
C TYR A 175 7.39 26.39 40.54
N ASN A 176 7.27 25.86 41.75
CA ASN A 176 6.06 25.18 42.24
C ASN A 176 4.85 26.11 42.37
N ASP A 177 5.05 27.37 42.76
CA ASP A 177 4.02 28.40 42.95
C ASP A 177 3.33 28.82 41.63
N LYS A 178 4.01 28.58 40.50
CA LYS A 178 3.56 28.99 39.17
C LYS A 178 2.91 27.87 38.35
N ILE A 179 2.78 26.67 38.92
CA ILE A 179 2.22 25.48 38.25
C ILE A 179 0.76 25.25 38.68
N ASP A 180 -0.13 24.92 37.73
CA ASP A 180 -1.48 24.43 38.05
C ASP A 180 -1.45 22.94 38.40
N TRP A 181 -1.17 22.66 39.67
CA TRP A 181 -1.09 21.29 40.16
C TRP A 181 -2.43 20.53 40.20
N LYS A 182 -3.58 21.22 40.05
CA LYS A 182 -4.90 20.55 40.02
C LYS A 182 -5.11 19.76 38.74
N ASN A 183 -4.52 20.24 37.64
CA ASN A 183 -4.75 19.70 36.29
C ASN A 183 -3.47 19.14 35.65
N SER A 184 -2.34 19.15 36.36
CA SER A 184 -1.04 18.75 35.82
C SER A 184 -0.46 17.51 36.52
N LYS A 185 0.22 16.68 35.73
CA LYS A 185 1.14 15.61 36.18
C LYS A 185 2.49 15.94 35.59
N TYR A 186 3.57 15.86 36.34
CA TYR A 186 4.89 16.16 35.82
C TYR A 186 5.80 14.95 35.97
N ASP A 187 6.16 14.34 34.85
CA ASP A 187 7.21 13.33 34.79
C ASP A 187 8.44 13.98 34.11
N ILE A 188 9.54 14.15 34.85
CA ILE A 188 10.75 14.85 34.40
C ILE A 188 11.95 13.90 34.40
N GLY A 189 12.49 13.63 33.22
CA GLY A 189 13.70 12.83 33.04
C GLY A 189 14.91 13.66 32.62
N GLY A 190 16.09 13.32 33.14
CA GLY A 190 17.34 13.99 32.75
C GLY A 190 17.78 13.69 31.31
N ILE A 191 17.32 12.58 30.71
CA ILE A 191 17.53 12.27 29.28
C ILE A 191 16.19 12.15 28.56
N VAL A 192 15.33 11.23 29.02
CA VAL A 192 13.98 11.03 28.46
C VAL A 192 12.91 10.96 29.52
N CYS A 193 11.67 11.34 29.19
CA CYS A 193 10.54 11.09 30.08
C CYS A 193 10.04 9.64 29.96
N ASP A 194 9.51 9.25 28.79
CA ASP A 194 8.87 7.95 28.55
C ASP A 194 9.73 7.07 27.61
N LEU A 195 10.06 5.86 28.06
CA LEU A 195 10.75 4.86 27.24
C LEU A 195 9.78 3.75 26.80
N GLY A 196 9.59 3.61 25.49
CA GLY A 196 8.81 2.53 24.87
C GLY A 196 9.66 1.29 24.57
N SER A 197 9.66 0.77 23.34
CA SER A 197 10.52 -0.36 22.93
C SER A 197 11.98 0.01 22.62
N GLY A 198 12.36 1.26 22.85
CA GLY A 198 13.67 1.81 22.50
C GLY A 198 14.80 1.47 23.48
N GLY A 199 15.99 2.01 23.18
CA GLY A 199 17.20 1.84 23.97
C GLY A 199 17.85 3.17 24.37
N ILE A 200 18.44 3.21 25.57
CA ILE A 200 19.34 4.28 26.04
C ILE A 200 20.65 3.63 26.46
N GLU A 201 21.75 3.93 25.77
CA GLU A 201 23.01 3.21 25.91
C GLU A 201 24.21 4.16 26.02
N ASN A 202 25.12 3.93 26.97
CA ASN A 202 26.32 4.76 27.12
C ASN A 202 26.05 6.27 27.33
N CYS A 203 24.99 6.61 28.06
CA CYS A 203 24.64 8.01 28.32
C CYS A 203 24.93 8.42 29.76
N CYS A 204 25.27 9.69 29.95
CA CYS A 204 25.43 10.29 31.27
C CYS A 204 24.47 11.47 31.46
N SER A 205 23.88 11.55 32.65
CA SER A 205 23.12 12.71 33.11
C SER A 205 23.72 13.23 34.41
N ALA A 206 24.18 14.48 34.37
CA ALA A 206 24.64 15.27 35.52
C ALA A 206 23.67 16.42 35.83
N ILE A 207 22.38 16.21 35.57
CA ILE A 207 21.33 17.21 35.84
C ILE A 207 21.14 17.42 37.34
N LYS A 208 21.14 18.68 37.75
CA LYS A 208 20.75 19.11 39.08
C LYS A 208 19.29 19.51 39.05
N PHE A 209 18.44 18.71 39.68
CA PHE A 209 17.02 19.01 39.83
C PHE A 209 16.83 19.88 41.06
N LYS A 210 16.12 20.99 40.91
CA LYS A 210 15.80 21.90 42.00
C LYS A 210 14.34 22.29 41.96
N GLN A 211 13.66 22.20 43.10
CA GLN A 211 12.34 22.83 43.28
C GLN A 211 12.52 24.21 43.92
N ILE A 212 11.72 25.17 43.46
CA ILE A 212 11.71 26.56 43.93
C ILE A 212 10.25 26.92 44.25
N GLY A 213 10.00 27.56 45.39
CA GLY A 213 8.65 27.99 45.81
C GLY A 213 8.27 27.52 47.21
N ASN A 214 7.07 27.89 47.68
CA ASN A 214 6.58 27.53 49.02
C ASN A 214 6.05 26.09 49.05
N LYS A 215 6.52 25.30 50.02
CA LYS A 215 6.11 23.92 50.24
C LYS A 215 4.66 23.80 50.73
N ASP A 216 4.14 24.78 51.47
CA ASP A 216 2.84 24.69 52.15
C ASP A 216 1.64 24.84 51.18
N GLU A 217 1.81 25.62 50.11
CA GLU A 217 0.79 25.74 49.04
C GLU A 217 0.64 24.43 48.24
N TYR A 218 1.69 23.62 48.17
CA TYR A 218 1.69 22.33 47.48
C TYR A 218 0.94 21.25 48.27
N GLU A 219 1.02 21.27 49.62
CA GLU A 219 0.36 20.29 50.50
C GLU A 219 -1.18 20.42 50.48
N THR A 220 -1.74 21.59 50.12
CA THR A 220 -3.18 21.89 50.18
C THR A 220 -3.98 21.50 48.94
N VAL A 221 -3.34 21.19 47.80
CA VAL A 221 -4.05 21.09 46.50
C VAL A 221 -4.38 19.68 46.04
N GLY A 222 -3.98 18.62 46.76
CA GLY A 222 -4.26 17.24 46.34
C GLY A 222 -3.78 16.96 44.91
N CYS A 223 -2.56 17.41 44.59
CA CYS A 223 -1.88 17.27 43.31
C CYS A 223 -1.80 15.81 42.81
N SER A 224 -1.53 15.62 41.54
CA SER A 224 -1.10 14.32 41.01
C SER A 224 0.42 14.24 40.91
N MET A 225 0.99 13.09 41.29
CA MET A 225 2.43 12.77 41.45
C MET A 225 3.38 13.56 40.52
N LEU A 226 4.35 14.28 41.09
CA LEU A 226 5.53 14.82 40.40
C LEU A 226 6.68 13.81 40.53
N LYS A 227 7.39 13.57 39.42
CA LYS A 227 8.50 12.61 39.39
C LYS A 227 9.74 13.22 38.78
N PHE A 228 10.86 12.92 39.40
CA PHE A 228 12.18 13.26 38.89
C PHE A 228 12.98 12.00 38.68
N ALA A 229 13.54 11.86 37.49
CA ALA A 229 14.47 10.79 37.20
C ALA A 229 15.76 11.26 36.53
N GLY A 230 16.87 10.71 36.99
CA GLY A 230 18.20 11.05 36.47
C GLY A 230 18.36 10.72 35.00
N ILE A 231 17.83 9.58 34.57
CA ILE A 231 17.90 9.09 33.17
C ILE A 231 16.50 9.03 32.52
N GLU A 232 15.58 8.27 33.11
CA GLU A 232 14.26 7.93 32.55
C GLU A 232 13.19 7.90 33.64
N CYS A 233 12.00 8.49 33.39
CA CYS A 233 11.04 8.86 34.43
C CYS A 233 9.80 7.97 34.56
N ASN A 234 9.36 7.23 33.52
CA ASN A 234 8.09 6.50 33.55
C ASN A 234 8.15 4.99 33.21
N LYS A 235 8.02 4.20 34.29
CA LYS A 235 7.98 2.72 34.35
C LYS A 235 6.93 2.00 33.47
N LYS A 236 5.85 2.68 33.04
CA LYS A 236 4.77 2.07 32.25
C LYS A 236 4.54 2.91 31.00
N GLY A 237 5.16 2.52 29.88
CA GLY A 237 4.61 2.91 28.57
C GLY A 237 3.09 2.69 28.61
N ILE A 238 2.30 3.75 28.43
CA ILE A 238 0.93 3.91 28.95
C ILE A 238 -0.08 2.82 28.53
N TYR A 239 0.30 1.91 27.62
CA TYR A 239 -0.57 0.87 27.12
C TYR A 239 -0.13 -0.57 27.41
N GLY A 240 0.94 -0.82 28.17
CA GLY A 240 1.34 -2.19 28.55
C GLY A 240 1.76 -3.09 27.37
N TYR A 241 1.94 -2.54 26.17
CA TYR A 241 2.24 -3.29 24.94
C TYR A 241 3.73 -3.52 24.69
N TYR A 242 4.65 -2.87 25.41
CA TYR A 242 6.07 -2.92 25.08
C TYR A 242 6.86 -3.70 26.14
N LYS A 243 7.04 -4.99 25.88
CA LYS A 243 8.02 -5.85 26.55
C LYS A 243 9.31 -5.76 25.72
N LYS A 244 10.35 -5.00 26.14
CA LYS A 244 11.79 -5.07 25.69
C LYS A 244 12.64 -3.77 25.79
N ALA A 245 12.23 -2.71 26.49
CA ALA A 245 13.06 -1.51 26.66
C ALA A 245 14.44 -1.80 27.29
N LYS A 246 15.52 -1.12 26.83
CA LYS A 246 16.89 -1.31 27.35
C LYS A 246 17.50 0.01 27.85
N ILE A 247 18.05 0.01 29.06
CA ILE A 247 18.91 1.09 29.59
C ILE A 247 20.21 0.44 30.07
N ASP A 248 21.33 0.75 29.42
CA ASP A 248 22.59 0.04 29.64
C ASP A 248 23.81 0.95 29.55
N LYS A 249 24.82 0.67 30.37
CA LYS A 249 26.04 1.47 30.55
C LYS A 249 25.76 2.96 30.77
N CYS A 250 24.69 3.29 31.49
CA CYS A 250 24.33 4.68 31.79
C CYS A 250 24.85 5.13 33.16
N ILE A 251 25.08 6.44 33.32
CA ILE A 251 25.58 7.03 34.58
C ILE A 251 24.69 8.22 34.97
N PHE A 252 24.22 8.26 36.21
CA PHE A 252 23.63 9.46 36.81
C PHE A 252 24.57 10.07 37.86
N LEU A 253 25.08 11.27 37.57
CA LEU A 253 25.97 12.06 38.42
C LEU A 253 25.30 13.33 38.99
N GLY A 254 24.01 13.50 38.71
CA GLY A 254 23.24 14.66 39.14
C GLY A 254 22.88 14.66 40.62
N SER A 255 22.12 15.68 41.02
CA SER A 255 21.66 15.86 42.40
C SER A 255 20.20 16.27 42.45
N TYR A 256 19.58 16.09 43.62
CA TYR A 256 18.20 16.50 43.88
C TYR A 256 18.15 17.47 45.06
N ASP A 257 17.74 18.71 44.80
CA ASP A 257 17.38 19.73 45.79
C ASP A 257 15.86 19.96 45.70
N VAL A 258 15.10 18.96 46.14
CA VAL A 258 13.63 18.93 46.00
C VAL A 258 12.98 18.63 47.34
N PHE A 259 11.75 19.11 47.53
CA PHE A 259 10.96 18.81 48.72
C PHE A 259 10.63 17.31 48.76
N THR A 260 10.65 16.68 49.95
CA THR A 260 10.30 15.25 50.09
C THR A 260 9.32 15.05 51.24
N GLY A 261 8.28 14.22 51.07
CA GLY A 261 7.27 13.96 52.12
C GLY A 261 6.38 12.73 51.92
N ARG A 262 5.81 12.19 53.03
CA ARG A 262 4.70 11.21 53.07
C ARG A 262 3.75 11.51 54.24
N ILE A 263 2.44 11.34 54.02
CA ILE A 263 1.43 10.44 54.67
C ILE A 263 0.01 11.01 54.44
N ASP A 264 -0.88 10.24 53.79
CA ASP A 264 -2.32 10.56 53.68
C ASP A 264 -3.19 9.54 54.43
N PRO A 265 -4.15 9.95 55.29
CA PRO A 265 -5.23 9.04 55.69
C PRO A 265 -6.62 9.33 55.12
N LYS A 266 -6.92 10.45 54.45
CA LYS A 266 -8.15 10.59 53.64
C LYS A 266 -8.03 11.38 52.33
N LYS A 267 -7.19 12.43 52.18
CA LYS A 267 -6.90 13.19 50.93
C LYS A 267 -5.63 14.11 50.98
N GLY A 268 -4.67 13.94 51.89
CA GLY A 268 -3.52 14.85 52.02
C GLY A 268 -2.17 14.16 52.25
N ILE A 269 -1.41 13.97 51.16
CA ILE A 269 0.03 14.17 50.87
C ILE A 269 0.24 13.46 49.53
N VAL A 270 0.68 14.20 48.50
CA VAL A 270 0.93 13.68 47.14
C VAL A 270 2.44 13.54 46.98
N SER A 271 2.91 12.33 46.71
CA SER A 271 4.33 11.99 46.78
C SER A 271 5.12 12.52 45.59
N ASP A 272 6.28 13.12 45.88
CA ASP A 272 7.38 13.23 44.93
C ASP A 272 8.10 11.87 44.84
N GLU A 273 8.29 11.38 43.60
CA GLU A 273 9.07 10.16 43.37
C GLU A 273 10.41 10.51 42.71
N ILE A 274 11.50 10.20 43.42
CA ILE A 274 12.87 10.45 42.96
C ILE A 274 13.52 9.11 42.61
N TYR A 275 14.01 9.00 41.37
CA TYR A 275 14.68 7.81 40.87
C TYR A 275 15.98 8.15 40.15
N PRO A 276 17.08 7.43 40.36
CA PRO A 276 18.19 7.47 39.41
C PRO A 276 17.72 7.07 37.99
N SER A 277 16.80 6.10 37.91
CA SER A 277 16.02 5.74 36.72
C SER A 277 14.79 4.94 37.14
N SER A 278 13.66 5.10 36.47
CA SER A 278 12.40 4.41 36.79
C SER A 278 12.26 3.01 36.17
N GLY A 279 13.32 2.56 35.45
CA GLY A 279 13.33 1.48 34.48
C GLY A 279 12.56 0.19 34.80
N PHE A 280 12.21 -0.55 33.76
CA PHE A 280 11.48 -1.82 33.82
C PHE A 280 12.10 -2.86 34.78
N LYS A 281 11.32 -3.91 35.10
CA LYS A 281 11.88 -5.27 35.30
C LYS A 281 12.49 -5.76 33.97
N SER A 282 13.48 -5.08 33.40
CA SER A 282 14.17 -5.56 32.20
C SER A 282 15.28 -6.51 32.61
N ILE A 283 15.50 -7.49 31.76
CA ILE A 283 16.31 -8.67 32.02
C ILE A 283 17.80 -8.39 31.76
N ASP A 284 18.15 -7.26 31.11
CA ASP A 284 19.52 -6.91 30.72
C ASP A 284 19.80 -5.39 30.74
N GLY A 285 20.91 -4.98 31.37
CA GLY A 285 21.43 -3.60 31.38
C GLY A 285 21.99 -3.13 32.74
N ILE A 286 22.98 -2.23 32.74
CA ILE A 286 23.60 -1.66 33.95
C ILE A 286 23.52 -0.13 33.95
N THR A 287 23.05 0.48 35.03
CA THR A 287 23.07 1.94 35.25
C THR A 287 23.68 2.26 36.60
N PHE A 288 24.70 3.12 36.62
CA PHE A 288 25.38 3.57 37.83
C PHE A 288 24.83 4.90 38.31
N TYR A 289 24.82 5.10 39.63
CA TYR A 289 24.46 6.38 40.23
C TYR A 289 25.27 6.64 41.50
N ASN A 290 25.48 7.92 41.82
CA ASN A 290 26.22 8.31 43.02
C ASN A 290 25.35 8.20 44.28
N LYS A 291 25.47 7.08 45.00
CA LYS A 291 24.65 6.80 46.19
C LYS A 291 24.89 7.75 47.36
N ASP A 292 26.00 8.49 47.36
CA ASP A 292 26.34 9.44 48.43
C ASP A 292 25.58 10.77 48.28
N ILE A 293 25.12 11.08 47.07
CA ILE A 293 24.45 12.36 46.73
C ILE A 293 22.92 12.17 46.64
N ILE A 294 22.43 10.96 46.38
CA ILE A 294 20.98 10.69 46.30
C ILE A 294 20.35 10.72 47.70
N PRO A 295 19.23 11.44 47.91
CA PRO A 295 18.52 11.44 49.18
C PRO A 295 18.09 10.03 49.63
N LYS A 296 18.29 9.71 50.92
CA LYS A 296 17.93 8.42 51.54
C LYS A 296 16.43 8.07 51.48
N LYS A 297 15.55 9.06 51.25
CA LYS A 297 14.08 8.90 51.12
C LYS A 297 13.62 8.63 49.66
N SER A 298 14.54 8.42 48.72
CA SER A 298 14.21 8.05 47.33
C SER A 298 13.54 6.67 47.26
N TYR A 299 12.54 6.52 46.38
CA TYR A 299 11.90 5.22 46.15
C TYR A 299 12.80 4.37 45.26
N MET A 300 13.57 3.46 45.85
CA MET A 300 14.26 2.46 45.04
C MET A 300 13.28 1.34 44.68
N SER A 301 12.72 1.42 43.48
CA SER A 301 11.99 0.30 42.88
C SER A 301 12.96 -0.88 42.71
N TYR A 302 12.55 -2.09 43.14
CA TYR A 302 13.33 -3.35 43.05
C TYR A 302 13.69 -3.72 41.60
N ASN A 303 14.64 -3.00 41.01
CA ASN A 303 15.11 -3.14 39.63
C ASN A 303 16.58 -3.57 39.65
N TYR A 304 16.85 -4.73 39.04
CA TYR A 304 18.17 -5.39 39.08
C TYR A 304 19.29 -4.63 38.32
N SER A 305 18.93 -3.67 37.46
CA SER A 305 19.83 -2.91 36.58
C SER A 305 20.48 -1.67 37.20
N LEU A 306 19.97 -1.15 38.33
CA LEU A 306 20.55 0.02 39.00
C LEU A 306 21.59 -0.39 40.04
N LYS A 307 22.80 0.18 39.98
CA LYS A 307 23.88 -0.06 40.93
C LYS A 307 24.35 1.25 41.55
N GLY A 308 24.08 1.43 42.83
CA GLY A 308 24.60 2.56 43.58
C GLY A 308 26.09 2.38 43.88
N LYS A 309 26.88 3.41 43.59
CA LYS A 309 28.32 3.46 43.81
C LYS A 309 28.68 4.70 44.63
N THR A 310 29.69 4.61 45.50
CA THR A 310 30.22 5.80 46.19
C THR A 310 30.85 6.75 45.17
N THR A 311 31.06 7.98 45.59
CA THR A 311 31.83 8.99 44.85
C THR A 311 33.20 8.46 44.44
N GLU A 312 33.91 7.78 45.35
CA GLU A 312 35.23 7.19 45.06
C GLU A 312 35.15 6.04 44.06
N GLU A 313 34.17 5.13 44.20
CA GLU A 313 33.95 4.03 43.25
C GLU A 313 33.67 4.57 41.84
N LEU A 314 32.89 5.65 41.73
CA LEU A 314 32.56 6.29 40.44
C LEU A 314 33.72 7.09 39.83
N LYS A 315 34.77 7.39 40.61
CA LYS A 315 36.00 8.02 40.09
C LYS A 315 37.09 7.00 39.75
N THR A 316 36.77 5.70 39.82
CA THR A 316 37.70 4.60 39.55
C THR A 316 37.35 3.87 38.25
N LYS A 317 38.29 3.77 37.31
CA LYS A 317 38.12 3.14 35.99
C LYS A 317 37.67 1.69 36.09
N GLN A 318 38.27 0.93 37.02
CA GLN A 318 38.00 -0.50 37.18
C GLN A 318 36.53 -0.80 37.48
N THR A 319 35.85 0.08 38.24
CA THR A 319 34.41 -0.03 38.57
C THR A 319 33.54 -0.19 37.32
N TYR A 320 33.93 0.47 36.23
CA TYR A 320 33.19 0.46 34.98
C TYR A 320 33.62 -0.68 34.06
N LEU A 321 34.91 -1.02 34.03
CA LEU A 321 35.42 -2.18 33.29
C LEU A 321 34.78 -3.49 33.77
N ASP A 322 34.65 -3.67 35.09
CA ASP A 322 33.98 -4.83 35.69
C ASP A 322 32.50 -4.93 35.31
N ALA A 323 31.89 -3.80 35.00
CA ALA A 323 30.52 -3.71 34.49
C ALA A 323 30.45 -3.70 32.96
N GLY A 324 31.55 -3.91 32.24
CA GLY A 324 31.60 -4.00 30.79
C GLY A 324 31.41 -2.67 30.04
N PHE A 325 31.71 -1.53 30.67
CA PHE A 325 31.80 -0.25 29.96
C PHE A 325 33.00 -0.25 29.03
N ASP A 326 32.84 0.32 27.83
CA ASP A 326 33.92 0.41 26.85
C ASP A 326 34.77 1.68 27.03
N PHE A 327 35.96 1.50 27.61
CA PHE A 327 36.98 2.57 27.73
C PHE A 327 37.99 2.58 26.57
N LYS A 328 37.77 1.78 25.54
CA LYS A 328 38.57 1.80 24.31
C LYS A 328 37.97 2.79 23.34
N GLY A 329 36.65 2.78 23.14
CA GLY A 329 35.98 3.60 22.12
C GLY A 329 35.09 4.72 22.65
N ILE A 330 34.45 4.53 23.81
CA ILE A 330 33.29 5.33 24.20
C ILE A 330 33.55 6.19 25.44
N TRP A 331 34.14 5.62 26.49
CA TRP A 331 34.36 6.30 27.76
C TRP A 331 35.83 6.62 28.00
N LYS A 332 36.10 7.78 28.59
CA LYS A 332 37.37 8.14 29.21
C LYS A 332 37.16 8.47 30.68
N ILE A 333 38.21 8.32 31.47
CA ILE A 333 38.24 8.74 32.87
C ILE A 333 39.65 9.22 33.18
N ASP A 334 39.74 10.36 33.84
CA ASP A 334 40.98 10.91 34.37
C ASP A 334 40.98 10.76 35.89
N GLU A 335 41.46 9.63 36.38
CA GLU A 335 41.44 9.30 37.82
C GLU A 335 42.24 10.31 38.68
N ALA A 336 43.10 11.13 38.06
CA ALA A 336 43.79 12.22 38.74
C ALA A 336 42.91 13.46 39.00
N GLY A 337 41.67 13.46 38.51
CA GLY A 337 40.65 14.48 38.80
C GLY A 337 40.79 15.80 38.02
N LYS A 338 41.62 15.88 36.97
CA LYS A 338 41.83 17.12 36.21
C LYS A 338 40.74 17.34 35.16
N VAL A 339 40.14 16.26 34.65
CA VAL A 339 39.02 16.29 33.70
C VAL A 339 37.76 15.74 34.35
N ASN A 340 36.62 16.44 34.17
CA ASN A 340 35.30 16.07 34.69
C ASN A 340 35.29 15.65 36.18
N ASP A 341 36.12 16.28 37.01
CA ASP A 341 36.29 15.96 38.44
C ASP A 341 36.62 14.47 38.70
N GLY A 342 37.25 13.80 37.74
CA GLY A 342 37.62 12.38 37.81
C GLY A 342 36.48 11.40 37.54
N TYR A 343 35.29 11.89 37.20
CA TYR A 343 34.22 11.03 36.71
C TYR A 343 34.40 10.68 35.23
N PRO A 344 33.87 9.54 34.76
CA PRO A 344 33.90 9.23 33.35
C PRO A 344 33.18 10.27 32.52
N TYR A 345 33.71 10.48 31.32
CA TYR A 345 33.13 11.32 30.30
C TYR A 345 33.23 10.59 28.96
N ILE A 346 32.42 11.03 27.99
CA ILE A 346 32.40 10.42 26.67
C ILE A 346 33.64 10.86 25.90
N ASP A 347 34.34 9.92 25.26
CA ASP A 347 35.54 10.20 24.48
C ASP A 347 35.20 10.88 23.14
N SER A 348 35.21 12.21 23.14
CA SER A 348 35.00 13.01 21.93
C SER A 348 36.21 13.14 21.02
N THR A 349 37.37 12.57 21.39
CA THR A 349 38.61 12.72 20.59
C THR A 349 38.65 11.80 19.38
N LYS A 350 37.86 10.72 19.40
CA LYS A 350 37.72 9.81 18.29
C LYS A 350 36.68 10.35 17.31
N LYS A 351 37.00 10.31 16.03
CA LYS A 351 36.04 10.61 14.97
C LYS A 351 35.17 9.39 14.73
N ASP A 352 33.85 9.57 14.85
CA ASP A 352 32.90 8.52 14.52
C ASP A 352 32.83 8.29 13.01
N ILE A 353 33.01 7.02 12.64
CA ILE A 353 32.94 6.51 11.28
C ILE A 353 31.74 5.57 11.19
N ASP A 354 30.74 5.97 10.40
CA ASP A 354 29.59 5.12 10.11
C ASP A 354 29.99 3.97 9.19
N VAL A 355 29.60 2.76 9.56
CA VAL A 355 29.89 1.53 8.81
C VAL A 355 28.60 0.80 8.50
N ASP A 356 28.28 0.70 7.22
CA ASP A 356 27.09 0.01 6.74
C ASP A 356 27.26 -1.51 6.83
N VAL A 357 26.13 -2.19 7.03
CA VAL A 357 26.07 -3.65 7.18
C VAL A 357 25.60 -4.24 5.85
N LYS A 358 26.48 -4.93 5.15
CA LYS A 358 26.11 -5.77 4.01
C LYS A 358 25.85 -7.18 4.51
N VAL A 359 24.62 -7.64 4.37
CA VAL A 359 24.20 -8.99 4.78
C VAL A 359 24.25 -9.91 3.56
N ASN A 360 25.07 -10.95 3.62
CA ASN A 360 25.13 -11.96 2.56
C ASN A 360 24.19 -13.12 2.91
N VAL A 361 23.40 -13.54 1.91
CA VAL A 361 22.36 -14.57 2.04
C VAL A 361 22.58 -15.61 0.94
N GLU A 362 22.43 -16.89 1.26
CA GLU A 362 22.52 -17.96 0.25
C GLU A 362 21.33 -17.91 -0.69
N ASP A 363 21.61 -18.09 -1.98
CA ASP A 363 20.59 -18.41 -2.96
C ASP A 363 19.87 -19.71 -2.58
N LYS A 364 18.56 -19.78 -2.83
CA LYS A 364 17.71 -20.89 -2.41
C LYS A 364 16.81 -21.35 -3.55
N THR A 365 16.60 -22.66 -3.68
CA THR A 365 15.47 -23.20 -4.45
C THR A 365 14.29 -23.42 -3.50
N TYR A 366 13.10 -22.95 -3.88
CA TYR A 366 11.93 -23.00 -3.01
C TYR A 366 11.55 -24.43 -2.63
N ASP A 367 11.51 -24.72 -1.33
CA ASP A 367 11.26 -26.04 -0.74
C ASP A 367 9.96 -26.10 0.07
N GLY A 368 9.07 -25.11 -0.14
CA GLY A 368 7.86 -24.91 0.65
C GLY A 368 8.01 -23.92 1.79
N LYS A 369 9.22 -23.41 2.06
CA LYS A 369 9.49 -22.40 3.08
C LYS A 369 10.28 -21.21 2.50
N LEU A 370 10.00 -20.02 3.04
CA LEU A 370 10.68 -18.78 2.67
C LEU A 370 11.82 -18.42 3.63
N ASP A 371 12.21 -19.33 4.52
CA ASP A 371 13.37 -19.12 5.37
C ASP A 371 14.64 -18.96 4.53
N ALA A 372 15.45 -17.98 4.92
CA ALA A 372 16.71 -17.66 4.28
C ALA A 372 17.87 -17.94 5.24
N LYS A 373 19.04 -18.27 4.67
CA LYS A 373 20.26 -18.50 5.44
C LYS A 373 21.24 -17.37 5.22
N VAL A 374 21.47 -16.58 6.28
CA VAL A 374 22.52 -15.55 6.32
C VAL A 374 23.88 -16.24 6.47
N THR A 375 24.81 -16.00 5.54
CA THR A 375 26.16 -16.61 5.57
C THR A 375 27.16 -15.79 6.35
N SER A 376 27.12 -14.47 6.15
CA SER A 376 28.09 -13.54 6.71
C SER A 376 27.54 -12.12 6.67
N LEU A 377 28.10 -11.27 7.53
CA LEU A 377 27.93 -9.83 7.46
C LEU A 377 29.29 -9.21 7.13
N GLU A 378 29.29 -8.21 6.25
CA GLU A 378 30.47 -7.44 5.85
C GLU A 378 30.27 -5.97 6.23
N ALA A 379 31.29 -5.39 6.85
CA ALA A 379 31.40 -3.95 7.06
C ALA A 379 31.69 -3.27 5.70
N THR A 380 30.90 -2.25 5.35
CA THR A 380 31.06 -1.54 4.07
C THR A 380 30.72 -0.05 4.20
N SER A 381 31.06 0.73 3.18
CA SER A 381 30.69 2.14 3.03
C SER A 381 30.79 2.54 1.56
N ASP A 382 29.97 3.49 1.11
CA ASP A 382 30.08 4.10 -0.23
C ASP A 382 31.27 5.09 -0.30
N ASN A 383 31.92 5.39 0.83
CA ASN A 383 33.09 6.26 0.91
C ASN A 383 34.41 5.45 0.87
N GLU A 384 35.27 5.73 -0.11
CA GLU A 384 36.55 5.02 -0.30
C GLU A 384 37.53 5.18 0.87
N GLU A 385 37.55 6.32 1.55
CA GLU A 385 38.38 6.52 2.74
C GLU A 385 37.89 5.67 3.91
N VAL A 386 36.58 5.60 4.10
CA VAL A 386 35.97 4.74 5.13
C VAL A 386 36.25 3.27 4.84
N GLN A 387 36.22 2.85 3.58
CA GLN A 387 36.59 1.48 3.17
C GLN A 387 38.04 1.12 3.52
N LYS A 388 38.98 2.08 3.44
CA LYS A 388 40.36 1.89 3.89
C LYS A 388 40.42 1.72 5.40
N LEU A 389 39.70 2.55 6.15
CA LEU A 389 39.63 2.48 7.61
C LEU A 389 38.99 1.16 8.09
N ILE A 390 37.93 0.68 7.43
CA ILE A 390 37.28 -0.62 7.72
C ILE A 390 38.31 -1.75 7.67
N LYS A 391 39.18 -1.75 6.66
CA LYS A 391 40.25 -2.76 6.50
C LYS A 391 41.39 -2.55 7.49
N GLU A 392 41.83 -1.31 7.68
CA GLU A 392 42.94 -0.95 8.58
C GLU A 392 42.67 -1.37 10.03
N TYR A 393 41.43 -1.16 10.49
CA TYR A 393 41.01 -1.46 11.86
C TYR A 393 40.18 -2.74 11.98
N ASN A 394 40.25 -3.64 10.98
CA ASN A 394 39.60 -4.96 11.01
C ASN A 394 38.14 -4.92 11.49
N VAL A 395 37.36 -3.98 10.95
CA VAL A 395 35.99 -3.73 11.36
C VAL A 395 35.10 -4.90 10.91
N LYS A 396 34.43 -5.54 11.85
CA LYS A 396 33.59 -6.72 11.66
C LYS A 396 32.37 -6.69 12.58
N PHE A 397 31.51 -7.69 12.45
CA PHE A 397 30.31 -7.80 13.28
C PHE A 397 30.28 -9.07 14.11
N ASP A 398 29.92 -8.93 15.38
CA ASP A 398 29.51 -10.02 16.27
C ASP A 398 27.99 -10.03 16.33
N TYR A 399 27.39 -11.03 15.69
CA TYR A 399 25.96 -11.03 15.42
C TYR A 399 25.31 -12.39 15.70
N LYS A 400 24.00 -12.33 15.95
CA LYS A 400 23.11 -13.48 16.04
C LYS A 400 21.83 -13.18 15.28
N VAL A 401 21.57 -13.94 14.22
CA VAL A 401 20.34 -13.81 13.43
C VAL A 401 19.19 -14.47 14.19
N ASN A 402 18.09 -13.74 14.36
CA ASN A 402 16.83 -14.24 14.89
C ASN A 402 16.02 -14.95 13.79
N SER A 403 15.85 -14.28 12.65
CA SER A 403 15.13 -14.78 11.49
C SER A 403 15.59 -14.09 10.21
N ALA A 404 15.54 -14.80 9.10
CA ALA A 404 15.73 -14.26 7.76
C ALA A 404 14.69 -14.89 6.84
N ILE A 405 13.96 -14.08 6.08
CA ILE A 405 12.79 -14.51 5.28
C ILE A 405 12.83 -13.86 3.91
N PHE A 406 12.83 -14.65 2.85
CA PHE A 406 12.65 -14.18 1.47
C PHE A 406 11.27 -13.53 1.28
N ALA A 407 11.20 -12.47 0.48
CA ALA A 407 9.94 -12.04 -0.12
C ALA A 407 9.34 -13.21 -0.93
N ASP A 408 8.01 -13.39 -0.87
CA ASP A 408 7.34 -14.51 -1.56
C ASP A 408 7.18 -14.23 -3.06
N ARG A 409 8.29 -14.27 -3.79
CA ARG A 409 8.36 -14.14 -5.26
C ARG A 409 9.68 -14.71 -5.77
N GLN A 410 9.78 -14.93 -7.09
CA GLN A 410 10.94 -15.58 -7.71
C GLN A 410 11.95 -14.58 -8.27
N GLY A 411 13.21 -15.00 -8.39
CA GLY A 411 14.33 -14.20 -8.89
C GLY A 411 15.15 -13.55 -7.77
N LEU A 412 15.82 -12.44 -8.10
CA LEU A 412 16.58 -11.64 -7.13
C LEU A 412 15.62 -10.83 -6.26
N VAL A 413 15.43 -11.25 -5.01
CA VAL A 413 14.37 -10.72 -4.14
C VAL A 413 14.92 -10.28 -2.81
N ASP A 414 14.20 -9.35 -2.16
CA ASP A 414 14.57 -8.85 -0.85
C ASP A 414 14.43 -9.94 0.21
N VAL A 415 15.34 -9.90 1.19
CA VAL A 415 15.34 -10.78 2.36
C VAL A 415 15.15 -9.92 3.60
N GLN A 416 14.10 -10.18 4.36
CA GLN A 416 13.90 -9.51 5.64
C GLN A 416 14.71 -10.22 6.71
N VAL A 417 15.67 -9.53 7.32
CA VAL A 417 16.55 -10.08 8.36
C VAL A 417 16.29 -9.38 9.69
N LYS A 418 16.15 -10.17 10.76
CA LYS A 418 16.05 -9.71 12.13
C LYS A 418 17.20 -10.29 12.93
N PHE A 419 17.86 -9.45 13.72
CA PHE A 419 18.97 -9.85 14.58
C PHE A 419 18.52 -9.90 16.05
N ASP A 420 18.91 -10.94 16.77
CA ASP A 420 18.90 -10.97 18.25
C ASP A 420 20.07 -10.15 18.81
N LYS A 421 21.19 -10.10 18.07
CA LYS A 421 22.42 -9.40 18.42
C LYS A 421 23.09 -8.89 17.15
N LEU A 422 23.58 -7.66 17.16
CA LEU A 422 24.39 -7.08 16.11
C LEU A 422 25.30 -6.02 16.73
N ASN A 423 26.55 -6.39 17.00
CA ASN A 423 27.57 -5.52 17.56
C ASN A 423 28.68 -5.33 16.53
N ILE A 424 29.28 -4.14 16.51
CA ILE A 424 30.47 -3.87 15.73
C ILE A 424 31.71 -4.16 16.58
N GLU A 425 32.70 -4.83 15.98
CA GLU A 425 34.01 -5.08 16.57
C GLU A 425 35.08 -4.50 15.66
N PHE A 426 36.13 -3.94 16.23
CA PHE A 426 37.25 -3.36 15.50
C PHE A 426 38.50 -3.36 16.37
N ASP A 427 39.66 -3.25 15.73
CA ASP A 427 40.95 -3.20 16.40
C ASP A 427 41.10 -1.88 17.19
N ASP A 428 41.72 -1.99 18.36
CA ASP A 428 41.89 -0.86 19.27
C ASP A 428 42.74 0.24 18.61
N ASN A 429 42.33 1.50 18.79
CA ASN A 429 42.96 2.64 18.14
C ASN A 429 42.66 3.94 18.91
N SER A 430 43.37 5.02 18.59
CA SER A 430 43.19 6.32 19.28
C SER A 430 42.47 7.39 18.45
N LYS A 431 42.02 7.06 17.23
CA LYS A 431 41.58 8.06 16.22
C LYS A 431 40.12 7.95 15.85
N TYR A 432 39.58 6.74 15.80
CA TYR A 432 38.26 6.44 15.24
C TYR A 432 37.45 5.56 16.17
N ASN A 433 36.16 5.84 16.18
CA ASN A 433 35.15 4.95 16.71
C ASN A 433 34.29 4.49 15.54
N PHE A 434 34.07 3.19 15.39
CA PHE A 434 33.22 2.68 14.33
C PHE A 434 31.83 2.43 14.89
N VAL A 435 30.83 3.00 14.24
CA VAL A 435 29.43 2.91 14.66
C VAL A 435 28.60 2.27 13.54
N LEU A 436 27.55 1.55 13.93
CA LEU A 436 26.63 0.91 12.99
C LEU A 436 25.91 1.95 12.13
N GLY A 437 26.14 1.91 10.83
CA GLY A 437 25.41 2.65 9.79
C GLY A 437 24.13 1.93 9.36
N LYS A 438 23.73 2.07 8.09
CA LYS A 438 22.53 1.41 7.55
C LYS A 438 22.80 -0.07 7.30
N THR A 439 21.79 -0.92 7.53
CA THR A 439 21.80 -2.27 6.97
C THR A 439 21.32 -2.18 5.53
N LEU A 440 22.19 -2.54 4.59
CA LEU A 440 21.82 -2.55 3.18
C LEU A 440 20.76 -3.64 2.97
N PRO A 441 19.66 -3.36 2.21
CA PRO A 441 18.62 -4.35 1.96
C PRO A 441 19.22 -5.62 1.34
N PRO A 442 19.23 -6.77 2.05
CA PRO A 442 19.83 -7.97 1.50
C PRO A 442 18.96 -8.51 0.39
N LYS A 443 19.61 -8.97 -0.67
CA LYS A 443 18.96 -9.66 -1.78
C LYS A 443 19.66 -10.98 -2.03
N ALA A 444 18.87 -12.00 -2.38
CA ALA A 444 19.37 -13.29 -2.84
C ALA A 444 18.39 -13.87 -3.86
N ASN A 445 18.86 -14.80 -4.70
CA ASN A 445 17.99 -15.47 -5.65
C ASN A 445 17.16 -16.53 -4.94
N LEU A 446 15.84 -16.39 -5.02
CA LEU A 446 14.91 -17.48 -4.80
C LEU A 446 14.56 -18.07 -6.18
N SER A 447 14.83 -19.35 -6.36
CA SER A 447 14.53 -20.09 -7.59
C SER A 447 13.30 -20.98 -7.39
N ASP A 448 12.48 -21.10 -8.44
CA ASP A 448 11.33 -21.98 -8.43
C ASP A 448 11.78 -23.43 -8.45
N ASN A 449 11.02 -24.32 -7.80
CA ASN A 449 11.34 -25.75 -7.81
C ASN A 449 11.02 -26.47 -9.13
N LYS A 450 10.52 -25.72 -10.13
CA LYS A 450 10.16 -26.22 -11.46
C LYS A 450 9.12 -27.34 -11.38
N ALA A 451 8.26 -27.30 -10.38
CA ALA A 451 7.11 -28.20 -10.32
C ALA A 451 6.29 -28.08 -11.62
N PRO A 452 5.78 -29.20 -12.14
CA PRO A 452 5.18 -29.24 -13.47
C PRO A 452 3.95 -28.33 -13.56
N VAL A 453 3.75 -27.76 -14.76
CA VAL A 453 2.53 -27.04 -15.12
C VAL A 453 1.32 -27.99 -15.03
N LEU A 454 0.13 -27.41 -14.84
CA LEU A 454 -1.13 -28.16 -14.84
C LEU A 454 -1.23 -29.06 -16.09
N ASP A 455 -1.59 -30.32 -15.87
CA ASP A 455 -1.97 -31.21 -16.97
C ASP A 455 -3.16 -30.60 -17.73
N LYS A 456 -3.02 -30.45 -19.06
CA LYS A 456 -4.06 -29.90 -19.93
C LYS A 456 -5.40 -30.63 -19.77
N SER A 457 -5.40 -31.91 -19.42
CA SER A 457 -6.60 -32.71 -19.16
C SER A 457 -7.45 -32.16 -18.00
N LYS A 458 -6.84 -31.39 -17.08
CA LYS A 458 -7.50 -30.81 -15.90
C LYS A 458 -8.08 -29.41 -16.13
N LYS A 459 -7.79 -28.75 -17.26
CA LYS A 459 -8.36 -27.42 -17.56
C LYS A 459 -9.90 -27.36 -17.46
N PRO A 460 -10.67 -28.35 -17.95
CA PRO A 460 -12.12 -28.33 -17.82
C PRO A 460 -12.59 -28.32 -16.37
N GLU A 461 -11.86 -28.95 -15.44
CA GLU A 461 -12.16 -28.92 -14.01
C GLU A 461 -12.00 -27.51 -13.42
N TYR A 462 -10.89 -26.83 -13.76
CA TYR A 462 -10.65 -25.45 -13.34
C TYR A 462 -11.71 -24.48 -13.86
N ILE A 463 -12.10 -24.62 -15.14
CA ILE A 463 -13.17 -23.82 -15.74
C ILE A 463 -14.49 -24.07 -15.01
N LYS A 464 -14.85 -25.34 -14.76
CA LYS A 464 -16.08 -25.69 -14.03
C LYS A 464 -16.08 -25.11 -12.62
N LYS A 465 -14.95 -25.18 -11.93
CA LYS A 465 -14.79 -24.64 -10.57
C LYS A 465 -14.86 -23.11 -10.55
N ALA A 466 -14.30 -22.44 -11.55
CA ALA A 466 -14.41 -20.99 -11.73
C ALA A 466 -15.85 -20.55 -12.04
N GLN A 467 -16.58 -21.32 -12.85
CA GLN A 467 -18.01 -21.10 -13.08
C GLN A 467 -18.81 -21.29 -11.80
N GLN A 468 -18.55 -22.36 -11.03
CA GLN A 468 -19.22 -22.58 -9.74
C GLN A 468 -18.98 -21.41 -8.78
N ALA A 469 -17.73 -20.96 -8.63
CA ALA A 469 -17.39 -19.80 -7.80
C ALA A 469 -18.11 -18.52 -8.25
N SER A 470 -18.20 -18.29 -9.57
CA SER A 470 -18.93 -17.16 -10.13
C SER A 470 -20.43 -17.26 -9.84
N ASN A 471 -21.03 -18.45 -9.97
CA ASN A 471 -22.43 -18.68 -9.66
C ASN A 471 -22.74 -18.44 -8.17
N MET A 472 -21.86 -18.83 -7.24
CA MET A 472 -22.05 -18.51 -5.80
C MET A 472 -22.23 -17.00 -5.53
N ILE A 473 -21.56 -16.16 -6.33
CA ILE A 473 -21.68 -14.70 -6.25
C ILE A 473 -22.97 -14.24 -6.94
N PHE A 474 -23.23 -14.71 -8.17
CA PHE A 474 -24.41 -14.31 -8.93
C PHE A 474 -25.73 -14.75 -8.28
N ASP A 475 -25.77 -15.93 -7.66
CA ASP A 475 -26.95 -16.43 -6.93
C ASP A 475 -27.35 -15.50 -5.78
N ARG A 476 -26.38 -14.78 -5.19
CA ARG A 476 -26.66 -13.77 -4.14
C ARG A 476 -26.96 -12.38 -4.72
N ALA A 477 -26.35 -12.03 -5.84
CA ALA A 477 -26.44 -10.69 -6.42
C ALA A 477 -27.64 -10.50 -7.37
N ILE A 478 -28.04 -11.57 -8.06
CA ILE A 478 -29.05 -11.57 -9.13
C ILE A 478 -30.11 -12.66 -8.88
N ASP A 479 -29.74 -13.78 -8.24
CA ASP A 479 -30.60 -14.93 -7.94
C ASP A 479 -31.42 -15.41 -9.15
N GLY A 480 -30.75 -15.64 -10.28
CA GLY A 480 -31.39 -16.03 -11.54
C GLY A 480 -32.40 -15.01 -12.10
N GLY A 481 -32.43 -13.80 -11.56
CA GLY A 481 -33.39 -12.77 -11.92
C GLY A 481 -34.81 -13.07 -11.43
N LYS A 482 -34.99 -13.85 -10.35
CA LYS A 482 -36.33 -14.17 -9.82
C LYS A 482 -37.15 -12.92 -9.49
N GLU A 483 -36.51 -11.94 -8.88
CA GLU A 483 -37.12 -10.64 -8.59
C GLU A 483 -37.07 -9.73 -9.82
N LYS A 484 -38.04 -8.81 -9.89
CA LYS A 484 -38.00 -7.77 -10.92
C LYS A 484 -36.82 -6.85 -10.69
N PHE A 485 -36.09 -6.54 -11.75
CA PHE A 485 -34.98 -5.61 -11.67
C PHE A 485 -35.48 -4.20 -11.35
N LYS A 486 -34.86 -3.59 -10.34
CA LYS A 486 -35.03 -2.18 -10.00
C LYS A 486 -33.64 -1.59 -9.81
N PHE A 487 -33.30 -0.60 -10.63
CA PHE A 487 -32.08 0.18 -10.42
C PHE A 487 -32.16 0.93 -9.08
N ASN A 488 -31.20 0.66 -8.20
CA ASN A 488 -31.12 1.30 -6.89
C ASN A 488 -29.68 1.42 -6.34
N ASP A 489 -28.70 0.79 -6.99
CA ASP A 489 -27.27 0.87 -6.64
C ASP A 489 -26.38 0.64 -7.87
N PHE A 490 -25.26 1.34 -7.94
CA PHE A 490 -24.36 1.28 -9.09
C PHE A 490 -23.62 -0.06 -9.26
N THR A 491 -23.43 -0.83 -8.18
CA THR A 491 -22.79 -2.16 -8.22
C THR A 491 -23.61 -3.15 -9.06
N GLN A 492 -24.92 -2.92 -9.18
CA GLN A 492 -25.81 -3.73 -10.02
C GLN A 492 -25.36 -3.78 -11.48
N PHE A 493 -24.81 -2.68 -12.03
CA PHE A 493 -24.30 -2.68 -13.41
C PHE A 493 -23.14 -3.64 -13.59
N TRP A 494 -22.22 -3.70 -12.61
CA TRP A 494 -21.15 -4.68 -12.65
C TRP A 494 -21.64 -6.12 -12.51
N ASN A 495 -22.66 -6.36 -11.68
CA ASN A 495 -23.29 -7.67 -11.58
C ASN A 495 -23.91 -8.10 -12.91
N ILE A 496 -24.72 -7.24 -13.52
CA ILE A 496 -25.38 -7.51 -14.82
C ILE A 496 -24.34 -7.76 -15.91
N PHE A 497 -23.37 -6.86 -16.05
CA PHE A 497 -22.29 -6.99 -17.04
C PHE A 497 -21.56 -8.35 -16.90
N SER A 498 -21.16 -8.67 -15.67
CA SER A 498 -20.38 -9.88 -15.42
C SER A 498 -21.19 -11.15 -15.59
N ALA A 499 -22.46 -11.16 -15.17
CA ALA A 499 -23.37 -12.29 -15.33
C ALA A 499 -23.69 -12.55 -16.81
N ALA A 500 -24.00 -11.50 -17.58
CA ALA A 500 -24.31 -11.62 -19.00
C ALA A 500 -23.12 -12.18 -19.78
N ARG A 501 -21.92 -11.62 -19.54
CA ARG A 501 -20.69 -12.11 -20.18
C ARG A 501 -20.30 -13.52 -19.73
N ALA A 502 -20.73 -13.97 -18.55
CA ALA A 502 -20.46 -15.30 -18.01
C ALA A 502 -21.49 -16.36 -18.43
N ASN A 503 -22.49 -15.98 -19.24
CA ASN A 503 -23.65 -16.81 -19.57
C ASN A 503 -24.32 -17.38 -18.30
N TYR A 504 -24.39 -16.57 -17.23
CA TYR A 504 -25.07 -16.96 -16.01
C TYR A 504 -26.57 -17.19 -16.31
N PRO A 505 -27.15 -18.34 -15.91
CA PRO A 505 -28.56 -18.62 -16.19
C PRO A 505 -29.49 -17.62 -15.49
N VAL A 506 -30.37 -16.99 -16.26
CA VAL A 506 -31.42 -16.08 -15.76
C VAL A 506 -32.77 -16.48 -16.35
N ARG A 507 -33.88 -16.04 -15.74
CA ARG A 507 -35.21 -16.26 -16.32
C ARG A 507 -35.35 -15.59 -17.68
N GLU A 508 -36.22 -16.15 -18.51
CA GLU A 508 -36.57 -15.57 -19.81
C GLU A 508 -37.07 -14.12 -19.67
N GLY A 509 -36.63 -13.25 -20.56
CA GLY A 509 -36.98 -11.82 -20.56
C GLY A 509 -36.34 -10.99 -19.45
N TYR A 510 -35.51 -11.56 -18.56
CA TYR A 510 -34.87 -10.80 -17.47
C TYR A 510 -34.06 -9.61 -17.98
N TYR A 511 -33.20 -9.82 -19.00
CA TYR A 511 -32.37 -8.73 -19.53
C TYR A 511 -33.17 -7.68 -20.32
N ASP A 512 -34.26 -8.07 -20.97
CA ASP A 512 -35.16 -7.13 -21.61
C ASP A 512 -35.79 -6.19 -20.56
N GLU A 513 -36.22 -6.76 -19.42
CA GLU A 513 -36.74 -6.00 -18.29
C GLU A 513 -35.68 -5.08 -17.65
N VAL A 514 -34.44 -5.55 -17.53
CA VAL A 514 -33.31 -4.72 -17.04
C VAL A 514 -33.16 -3.48 -17.92
N PHE A 515 -33.17 -3.65 -19.24
CA PHE A 515 -33.00 -2.52 -20.17
C PHE A 515 -34.18 -1.53 -20.09
N GLU A 516 -35.42 -2.03 -20.11
CA GLU A 516 -36.63 -1.20 -19.96
C GLU A 516 -36.61 -0.40 -18.65
N ASN A 517 -36.25 -1.04 -17.53
CA ASN A 517 -36.15 -0.38 -16.23
C ASN A 517 -35.06 0.72 -16.22
N ILE A 518 -33.91 0.48 -16.85
CA ILE A 518 -32.85 1.49 -16.99
C ILE A 518 -33.37 2.70 -17.78
N GLN A 519 -34.05 2.48 -18.91
CA GLN A 519 -34.61 3.56 -19.71
C GLN A 519 -35.59 4.42 -18.91
N ASP A 520 -36.52 3.79 -18.19
CA ASP A 520 -37.53 4.50 -17.40
C ASP A 520 -36.91 5.24 -16.21
N THR A 521 -35.95 4.61 -15.55
CA THR A 521 -35.21 5.22 -14.44
C THR A 521 -34.44 6.46 -14.90
N LEU A 522 -33.73 6.39 -16.03
CA LEU A 522 -32.99 7.52 -16.55
C LEU A 522 -33.91 8.64 -17.07
N LYS A 523 -35.07 8.32 -17.67
CA LYS A 523 -36.09 9.32 -18.00
C LYS A 523 -36.58 10.05 -16.75
N LYS A 524 -36.82 9.30 -15.67
CA LYS A 524 -37.22 9.88 -14.38
C LYS A 524 -36.11 10.75 -13.78
N LEU A 525 -34.86 10.27 -13.80
CA LEU A 525 -33.70 11.05 -13.35
C LEU A 525 -33.58 12.38 -14.10
N LYS A 526 -33.73 12.34 -15.44
CA LYS A 526 -33.67 13.54 -16.30
C LYS A 526 -34.76 14.55 -15.98
N LYS A 527 -35.96 14.07 -15.66
CA LYS A 527 -37.14 14.89 -15.37
C LYS A 527 -37.10 15.47 -13.96
N ASP A 528 -36.79 14.63 -12.98
CA ASP A 528 -36.95 14.95 -11.55
C ASP A 528 -35.62 15.40 -10.90
N GLY A 529 -34.49 15.26 -11.61
CA GLY A 529 -33.13 15.54 -11.12
C GLY A 529 -32.59 14.52 -10.11
N GLN A 530 -33.43 13.57 -9.68
CA GLN A 530 -33.11 12.56 -8.69
C GLN A 530 -34.03 11.33 -8.78
N ILE A 531 -33.57 10.22 -8.21
CA ILE A 531 -34.30 8.96 -8.07
C ILE A 531 -34.05 8.35 -6.68
N GLU A 532 -34.88 7.39 -6.28
CA GLU A 532 -34.73 6.66 -5.03
C GLU A 532 -33.88 5.39 -5.25
N GLY A 533 -32.79 5.28 -4.50
CA GLY A 533 -31.88 4.15 -4.42
C GLY A 533 -32.22 3.19 -3.27
N ILE A 534 -31.22 2.40 -2.85
CA ILE A 534 -31.40 1.40 -1.79
C ILE A 534 -31.64 2.06 -0.42
N CYS A 535 -32.50 1.46 0.40
CA CYS A 535 -32.83 1.96 1.75
C CYS A 535 -33.31 3.43 1.80
N GLY A 536 -33.95 3.93 0.73
CA GLY A 536 -34.45 5.30 0.66
C GLY A 536 -33.37 6.34 0.36
N GLN A 537 -32.14 5.93 0.00
CA GLN A 537 -31.11 6.85 -0.48
C GLN A 537 -31.62 7.63 -1.69
N ILE A 538 -31.29 8.92 -1.79
CA ILE A 538 -31.58 9.71 -2.99
C ILE A 538 -30.34 9.74 -3.87
N ILE A 539 -30.45 9.27 -5.09
CA ILE A 539 -29.41 9.34 -6.12
C ILE A 539 -29.75 10.52 -7.04
N LYS A 540 -28.86 11.50 -7.11
CA LYS A 540 -29.03 12.70 -7.95
C LYS A 540 -28.29 12.54 -9.27
N GLU A 541 -28.68 13.32 -10.28
CA GLU A 541 -28.03 13.29 -11.60
C GLU A 541 -26.50 13.51 -11.50
N LYS A 542 -26.07 14.41 -10.61
CA LYS A 542 -24.66 14.69 -10.34
C LYS A 542 -23.88 13.53 -9.69
N ASP A 543 -24.56 12.54 -9.13
CA ASP A 543 -23.93 11.38 -8.48
C ASP A 543 -23.51 10.31 -9.52
N PHE A 544 -24.03 10.39 -10.75
CA PHE A 544 -23.53 9.61 -11.88
C PHE A 544 -22.20 10.18 -12.39
N ALA A 545 -21.10 9.82 -11.72
CA ALA A 545 -19.76 10.02 -12.25
C ALA A 545 -19.60 9.29 -13.59
N VAL A 546 -18.64 9.71 -14.42
CA VAL A 546 -18.39 9.09 -15.74
C VAL A 546 -18.12 7.58 -15.63
N THR A 547 -17.52 7.13 -14.52
CA THR A 547 -17.31 5.70 -14.24
C THR A 547 -18.62 4.93 -14.11
N GLU A 548 -19.67 5.54 -13.58
CA GLU A 548 -20.99 4.91 -13.43
C GLU A 548 -21.72 4.85 -14.77
N TRP A 549 -21.58 5.90 -15.60
CA TRP A 549 -22.03 5.86 -17.00
C TRP A 549 -21.32 4.77 -17.80
N ALA A 550 -20.01 4.58 -17.59
CA ALA A 550 -19.23 3.54 -18.27
C ALA A 550 -19.68 2.13 -17.86
N LYS A 551 -19.93 1.89 -16.57
CA LYS A 551 -20.48 0.62 -16.06
C LYS A 551 -21.85 0.32 -16.66
N LEU A 552 -22.73 1.33 -16.70
CA LEU A 552 -24.05 1.21 -17.33
C LEU A 552 -23.91 0.84 -18.81
N ALA A 553 -23.05 1.54 -19.54
CA ALA A 553 -22.82 1.26 -20.95
C ALA A 553 -22.33 -0.17 -21.18
N LEU A 554 -21.33 -0.62 -20.42
CA LEU A 554 -20.84 -2.00 -20.46
C LEU A 554 -21.97 -3.01 -20.18
N ALA A 555 -22.79 -2.78 -19.15
CA ALA A 555 -23.90 -3.64 -18.79
C ALA A 555 -24.93 -3.75 -19.94
N VAL A 556 -25.39 -2.61 -20.48
CA VAL A 556 -26.36 -2.52 -21.57
C VAL A 556 -25.85 -3.21 -22.84
N THR A 557 -24.59 -2.95 -23.20
CA THR A 557 -23.96 -3.59 -24.36
C THR A 557 -23.85 -5.11 -24.18
N ALA A 558 -23.45 -5.58 -23.00
CA ALA A 558 -23.28 -7.01 -22.74
C ALA A 558 -24.59 -7.81 -22.75
N ILE A 559 -25.72 -7.18 -22.38
CA ILE A 559 -27.05 -7.80 -22.47
C ILE A 559 -27.67 -7.70 -23.87
N GLY A 560 -26.93 -7.19 -24.85
CA GLY A 560 -27.32 -7.18 -26.26
C GLY A 560 -28.13 -5.96 -26.71
N TYR A 561 -28.22 -4.92 -25.89
CA TYR A 561 -28.89 -3.67 -26.25
C TYR A 561 -27.89 -2.58 -26.66
N ASP A 562 -28.39 -1.52 -27.27
CA ASP A 562 -27.58 -0.39 -27.75
C ASP A 562 -27.77 0.82 -26.83
N ILE A 563 -26.67 1.35 -26.28
CA ILE A 563 -26.72 2.54 -25.41
C ILE A 563 -27.32 3.77 -26.12
N ARG A 564 -27.31 3.81 -27.45
CA ARG A 564 -27.94 4.87 -28.25
C ARG A 564 -29.48 4.82 -28.23
N ASP A 565 -30.05 3.68 -27.82
CA ASP A 565 -31.50 3.56 -27.64
C ASP A 565 -31.96 4.12 -26.28
N ILE A 566 -31.04 4.59 -25.42
CA ILE A 566 -31.36 5.36 -24.21
C ILE A 566 -31.50 6.84 -24.60
N GLU A 567 -32.71 7.26 -24.97
CA GLU A 567 -32.96 8.60 -25.54
C GLU A 567 -32.83 9.76 -24.53
N SER A 568 -32.86 9.49 -23.21
CA SER A 568 -32.79 10.52 -22.17
C SER A 568 -31.39 11.12 -21.96
N TYR A 569 -30.33 10.41 -22.37
CA TYR A 569 -28.93 10.81 -22.22
C TYR A 569 -28.08 10.36 -23.41
N ASP A 570 -27.25 11.26 -23.95
CA ASP A 570 -26.25 10.89 -24.93
C ASP A 570 -25.00 10.32 -24.24
N ILE A 571 -25.04 9.02 -23.98
CA ILE A 571 -24.01 8.32 -23.20
C ILE A 571 -22.66 8.32 -23.94
N ILE A 572 -22.63 8.18 -25.26
CA ILE A 572 -21.37 8.20 -26.03
C ILE A 572 -20.69 9.57 -25.86
N ASN A 573 -21.45 10.66 -25.97
CA ASN A 573 -20.95 12.01 -25.77
C ASN A 573 -20.44 12.23 -24.33
N ILE A 574 -21.17 11.74 -23.32
CA ILE A 574 -20.74 11.80 -21.91
C ILE A 574 -19.40 11.07 -21.72
N LEU A 575 -19.29 9.84 -22.22
CA LEU A 575 -18.10 9.02 -22.06
C LEU A 575 -16.89 9.59 -22.79
N ALA A 576 -17.08 10.17 -23.98
CA ALA A 576 -16.00 10.76 -24.78
C ALA A 576 -15.54 12.15 -24.30
N ASN A 577 -16.36 12.85 -23.49
CA ASN A 577 -16.10 14.24 -23.11
C ASN A 577 -14.89 14.35 -22.15
N ASP A 578 -13.89 15.13 -22.55
CA ASP A 578 -12.64 15.29 -21.79
C ASP A 578 -12.88 15.97 -20.43
N LYS A 579 -13.72 17.01 -20.41
CA LYS A 579 -14.09 17.70 -19.16
C LYS A 579 -14.80 16.76 -18.19
N ALA A 580 -15.74 15.94 -18.67
CA ALA A 580 -16.46 14.98 -17.82
C ALA A 580 -15.52 13.95 -17.20
N ASN A 581 -14.52 13.49 -17.96
CA ASN A 581 -13.52 12.54 -17.46
C ASN A 581 -12.55 13.19 -16.46
N SER A 582 -11.95 14.32 -16.82
CA SER A 582 -11.00 15.06 -15.96
C SER A 582 -11.65 15.59 -14.68
N SER A 583 -12.91 16.04 -14.72
CA SER A 583 -13.60 16.59 -13.54
C SER A 583 -14.29 15.55 -12.67
N SER A 584 -14.21 14.26 -13.00
CA SER A 584 -14.92 13.20 -12.28
C SER A 584 -14.40 12.96 -10.86
N GLY A 585 -13.15 13.35 -10.56
CA GLY A 585 -12.45 13.00 -9.33
C GLY A 585 -12.18 11.49 -9.19
N LYS A 586 -12.38 10.69 -10.24
CA LYS A 586 -12.17 9.24 -10.23
C LYS A 586 -10.92 8.89 -11.04
N TYR A 587 -10.00 8.16 -10.40
CA TYR A 587 -8.74 7.71 -11.01
C TYR A 587 -8.94 6.96 -12.34
N LEU A 588 -10.03 6.18 -12.47
CA LEU A 588 -10.30 5.29 -13.60
C LEU A 588 -11.28 5.86 -14.64
N ALA A 589 -11.52 7.17 -14.63
CA ALA A 589 -12.51 7.80 -15.50
C ALA A 589 -12.26 7.50 -16.98
N TYR A 590 -11.11 7.90 -17.51
CA TYR A 590 -10.75 7.66 -18.91
C TYR A 590 -10.69 6.16 -19.23
N GLN A 591 -10.11 5.36 -18.34
CA GLN A 591 -9.93 3.93 -18.54
C GLN A 591 -11.26 3.22 -18.71
N THR A 592 -12.22 3.48 -17.81
CA THR A 592 -13.55 2.86 -17.88
C THR A 592 -14.37 3.40 -19.05
N SER A 593 -14.26 4.69 -19.38
CA SER A 593 -14.88 5.27 -20.59
C SER A 593 -14.37 4.60 -21.86
N ILE A 594 -13.06 4.38 -21.98
CA ILE A 594 -12.47 3.69 -23.14
C ILE A 594 -12.93 2.24 -23.20
N LEU A 595 -12.90 1.50 -22.08
CA LEU A 595 -13.42 0.11 -22.04
C LEU A 595 -14.88 0.04 -22.49
N ALA A 596 -15.72 0.98 -22.05
CA ALA A 596 -17.12 1.05 -22.44
C ALA A 596 -17.30 1.39 -23.93
N LEU A 597 -16.61 2.40 -24.44
CA LEU A 597 -16.66 2.78 -25.86
C LEU A 597 -16.11 1.65 -26.75
N ASP A 598 -15.06 0.99 -26.32
CA ASP A 598 -14.44 -0.10 -27.06
C ASP A 598 -15.21 -1.42 -26.96
N SER A 599 -16.15 -1.57 -26.02
CA SER A 599 -16.90 -2.81 -25.82
C SER A 599 -17.70 -3.27 -27.03
N TYR A 600 -18.13 -2.34 -27.89
CA TYR A 600 -18.73 -2.65 -29.20
C TYR A 600 -18.19 -1.74 -30.32
N ASN A 601 -17.01 -1.14 -30.14
CA ASN A 601 -16.43 -0.17 -31.08
C ASN A 601 -17.35 1.05 -31.35
N TYR A 602 -17.92 1.64 -30.30
CA TYR A 602 -18.70 2.88 -30.44
C TYR A 602 -17.83 3.98 -31.06
N PRO A 603 -18.35 4.70 -32.08
CA PRO A 603 -17.57 5.73 -32.76
C PRO A 603 -17.33 6.92 -31.84
N MET A 604 -16.08 7.39 -31.80
CA MET A 604 -15.73 8.63 -31.09
C MET A 604 -16.41 9.83 -31.77
N PRO A 605 -17.11 10.69 -31.01
CA PRO A 605 -17.57 11.98 -31.51
C PRO A 605 -16.40 12.87 -31.97
N LYS A 606 -16.67 13.82 -32.88
CA LYS A 606 -15.68 14.81 -33.35
C LYS A 606 -15.87 16.15 -32.65
N GLY A 607 -14.79 16.77 -32.20
CA GLY A 607 -14.80 18.09 -31.55
C GLY A 607 -13.68 18.23 -30.51
N GLU A 608 -13.30 19.46 -30.20
CA GLU A 608 -12.22 19.79 -29.25
C GLU A 608 -12.57 19.43 -27.80
N GLN A 609 -13.86 19.24 -27.48
CA GLN A 609 -14.32 18.84 -26.15
C GLN A 609 -14.10 17.35 -25.82
N TYR A 610 -13.63 16.55 -26.78
CA TYR A 610 -13.45 15.10 -26.63
C TYR A 610 -11.97 14.77 -26.48
N PHE A 611 -11.66 13.77 -25.64
CA PHE A 611 -10.27 13.34 -25.49
C PHE A 611 -9.78 12.56 -26.71
N ASP A 612 -8.47 12.66 -26.97
CA ASP A 612 -7.83 11.85 -28.01
C ASP A 612 -7.60 10.43 -27.51
N LYS A 613 -8.42 9.50 -28.00
CA LYS A 613 -8.31 8.08 -27.65
C LYS A 613 -6.97 7.49 -28.10
N GLU A 614 -6.49 7.83 -29.30
CA GLU A 614 -5.25 7.25 -29.83
C GLU A 614 -4.04 7.69 -28.99
N GLU A 615 -3.96 8.99 -28.66
CA GLU A 615 -2.89 9.47 -27.79
C GLU A 615 -2.97 8.84 -26.40
N PHE A 616 -4.18 8.62 -25.85
CA PHE A 616 -4.33 7.90 -24.58
C PHE A 616 -3.76 6.47 -24.66
N ILE A 617 -4.02 5.74 -25.74
CA ILE A 617 -3.50 4.38 -25.93
C ILE A 617 -1.98 4.37 -26.01
N HIS A 618 -1.39 5.25 -26.83
CA HIS A 618 0.08 5.33 -26.98
C HIS A 618 0.77 5.82 -25.70
N LYS A 619 0.16 6.76 -24.97
CA LYS A 619 0.66 7.15 -23.64
C LYS A 619 0.60 5.97 -22.66
N GLY A 620 -0.51 5.24 -22.63
CA GLY A 620 -0.68 4.05 -21.80
C GLY A 620 0.37 2.97 -22.11
N ALA A 621 0.71 2.78 -23.39
CA ALA A 621 1.77 1.86 -23.82
C ALA A 621 3.15 2.27 -23.29
N ARG A 622 3.49 3.55 -23.34
CA ARG A 622 4.75 4.09 -22.76
C ARG A 622 4.78 3.93 -21.24
N ASP A 623 3.66 4.12 -20.57
CA ASP A 623 3.56 3.94 -19.12
C ASP A 623 3.62 2.46 -18.72
N ALA A 624 3.06 1.55 -19.52
CA ALA A 624 3.17 0.11 -19.33
C ALA A 624 4.63 -0.39 -19.36
N GLN A 625 5.50 0.21 -20.18
CA GLN A 625 6.94 -0.11 -20.20
C GLN A 625 7.68 0.30 -18.92
N LYS A 626 7.09 1.14 -18.06
CA LYS A 626 7.65 1.55 -16.76
C LYS A 626 7.15 0.68 -15.60
N PHE A 627 6.23 -0.24 -15.86
CA PHE A 627 5.69 -1.17 -14.87
C PHE A 627 6.84 -2.02 -14.28
N ASN A 628 6.91 -2.16 -12.96
CA ASN A 628 8.03 -2.82 -12.29
C ASN A 628 7.56 -3.59 -11.03
N LEU A 629 8.51 -4.26 -10.36
CA LEU A 629 8.22 -5.16 -9.24
C LEU A 629 7.68 -4.46 -7.98
N ASN A 630 7.77 -3.13 -7.90
CA ASN A 630 7.31 -2.34 -6.75
C ASN A 630 5.92 -1.72 -7.00
N ASN A 631 5.37 -1.87 -8.20
CA ASN A 631 4.03 -1.36 -8.52
C ASN A 631 2.95 -2.05 -7.68
N ASP A 632 1.93 -1.29 -7.30
CA ASP A 632 0.69 -1.86 -6.79
C ASP A 632 -0.07 -2.54 -7.93
N VAL A 633 -0.25 -3.86 -7.82
CA VAL A 633 -0.68 -4.70 -8.95
C VAL A 633 -2.07 -4.30 -9.41
N ASP A 634 -3.03 -4.11 -8.51
CA ASP A 634 -4.41 -3.77 -8.93
C ASP A 634 -4.47 -2.40 -9.60
N MET A 635 -4.03 -1.34 -8.93
CA MET A 635 -4.10 0.02 -9.44
C MET A 635 -3.34 0.18 -10.76
N SER A 636 -2.13 -0.38 -10.86
CA SER A 636 -1.31 -0.27 -12.05
C SER A 636 -1.90 -1.06 -13.22
N THR A 637 -2.36 -2.29 -12.98
CA THR A 637 -2.91 -3.12 -14.05
C THR A 637 -4.26 -2.60 -14.55
N MET A 638 -5.10 -2.03 -13.68
CA MET A 638 -6.33 -1.33 -14.10
C MET A 638 -6.04 -0.14 -15.02
N GLY A 639 -4.92 0.57 -14.79
CA GLY A 639 -4.45 1.63 -15.70
C GLY A 639 -4.09 1.14 -17.10
N ILE A 640 -3.62 -0.11 -17.21
CA ILE A 640 -3.13 -0.74 -18.45
C ILE A 640 -4.26 -1.43 -19.23
N GLN A 641 -5.31 -1.92 -18.57
CA GLN A 641 -6.39 -2.68 -19.22
C GLN A 641 -6.96 -2.09 -20.52
N PRO A 642 -7.17 -0.76 -20.66
CA PRO A 642 -7.70 -0.18 -21.90
C PRO A 642 -6.81 -0.41 -23.13
N ILE A 643 -5.48 -0.47 -22.97
CA ILE A 643 -4.55 -0.64 -24.10
C ILE A 643 -4.53 -2.09 -24.62
N LEU A 644 -4.95 -3.06 -23.81
CA LEU A 644 -4.85 -4.49 -24.13
C LEU A 644 -5.67 -4.90 -25.36
N LYS A 645 -6.73 -4.15 -25.70
CA LYS A 645 -7.49 -4.38 -26.93
C LYS A 645 -6.65 -4.16 -28.20
N TYR A 646 -5.65 -3.29 -28.13
CA TYR A 646 -4.79 -2.89 -29.24
C TYR A 646 -3.51 -3.74 -29.31
N TYR A 647 -3.36 -4.70 -28.40
CA TYR A 647 -2.23 -5.60 -28.37
C TYR A 647 -2.29 -6.61 -29.53
N ASP A 648 -1.25 -6.62 -30.36
CA ASP A 648 -0.99 -7.69 -31.32
C ASP A 648 0.41 -8.27 -31.05
N PRO A 649 0.53 -9.55 -30.63
CA PRO A 649 1.83 -10.18 -30.42
C PRO A 649 2.68 -10.26 -31.70
N ASN A 650 2.06 -10.16 -32.88
CA ASN A 650 2.76 -10.19 -34.17
C ASN A 650 3.18 -8.82 -34.68
N ALA A 651 2.83 -7.73 -33.99
CA ALA A 651 3.21 -6.38 -34.38
C ALA A 651 4.75 -6.26 -34.50
N LYS A 652 5.19 -5.49 -35.49
CA LYS A 652 6.58 -5.22 -35.84
C LYS A 652 6.86 -3.72 -35.76
N GLU A 653 8.13 -3.37 -35.66
CA GLU A 653 8.55 -1.97 -35.70
C GLU A 653 8.00 -1.26 -36.96
N GLY A 654 7.35 -0.12 -36.76
CA GLY A 654 6.62 0.61 -37.79
C GLY A 654 5.11 0.36 -37.82
N ASP A 655 4.61 -0.71 -37.20
CA ASP A 655 3.16 -0.92 -37.05
C ASP A 655 2.55 0.08 -36.07
N LYS A 656 1.30 0.47 -36.32
CA LYS A 656 0.60 1.53 -35.57
C LYS A 656 0.72 1.36 -34.06
N TYR A 657 0.51 0.14 -33.55
CA TYR A 657 0.50 -0.17 -32.10
C TYR A 657 1.69 -1.02 -31.64
N TYR A 658 2.85 -0.88 -32.30
CA TYR A 658 4.06 -1.61 -31.90
C TYR A 658 4.50 -1.29 -30.46
N ASP A 659 4.31 -0.06 -30.00
CA ASP A 659 4.58 0.36 -28.62
C ASP A 659 3.67 -0.34 -27.60
N VAL A 660 2.41 -0.61 -27.95
CA VAL A 660 1.48 -1.41 -27.14
C VAL A 660 2.02 -2.82 -26.95
N LYS A 661 2.56 -3.45 -28.01
CA LYS A 661 3.22 -4.76 -27.88
C LYS A 661 4.35 -4.72 -26.86
N LEU A 662 5.28 -3.76 -26.98
CA LEU A 662 6.41 -3.64 -26.05
C LEU A 662 5.94 -3.45 -24.61
N GLY A 663 4.96 -2.58 -24.39
CA GLY A 663 4.39 -2.33 -23.06
C GLY A 663 3.70 -3.56 -22.47
N VAL A 664 2.85 -4.23 -23.24
CA VAL A 664 2.07 -5.39 -22.77
C VAL A 664 2.97 -6.59 -22.49
N GLU A 665 3.96 -6.88 -23.33
CA GLU A 665 4.90 -7.97 -23.10
C GLU A 665 5.75 -7.72 -21.83
N HIS A 666 6.18 -6.48 -21.60
CA HIS A 666 6.89 -6.09 -20.38
C HIS A 666 6.02 -6.25 -19.12
N VAL A 667 4.75 -5.87 -19.18
CA VAL A 667 3.79 -6.06 -18.08
C VAL A 667 3.58 -7.54 -17.79
N ILE A 668 3.38 -8.38 -18.81
CA ILE A 668 3.20 -9.83 -18.65
C ILE A 668 4.46 -10.46 -18.01
N ASP A 669 5.66 -10.12 -18.48
CA ASP A 669 6.91 -10.62 -17.90
C ASP A 669 7.09 -10.17 -16.44
N THR A 670 6.78 -8.92 -16.15
CA THR A 670 6.86 -8.38 -14.78
C THR A 670 5.85 -9.06 -13.85
N LEU A 671 4.59 -9.25 -14.28
CA LEU A 671 3.59 -9.98 -13.49
C LEU A 671 4.03 -11.42 -13.20
N SER A 672 4.65 -12.12 -14.16
CA SER A 672 5.22 -13.45 -13.92
C SER A 672 6.25 -13.46 -12.78
N LYS A 673 7.06 -12.41 -12.66
CA LYS A 673 8.06 -12.27 -11.58
C LYS A 673 7.43 -11.89 -10.24
N MET A 674 6.33 -11.13 -10.26
CA MET A 674 5.62 -10.71 -9.05
C MET A 674 4.77 -11.82 -8.41
N GLN A 675 4.39 -12.85 -9.17
CA GLN A 675 3.56 -13.93 -8.66
C GLN A 675 4.27 -14.72 -7.55
N SER A 676 3.55 -14.91 -6.45
CA SER A 676 3.99 -15.66 -5.28
C SER A 676 4.08 -17.17 -5.54
N ASN A 677 4.82 -17.90 -4.69
CA ASN A 677 4.89 -19.37 -4.72
C ASN A 677 3.55 -20.07 -4.49
N GLN A 678 2.55 -19.33 -4.02
CA GLN A 678 1.19 -19.80 -3.79
C GLN A 678 0.21 -19.31 -4.87
N GLY A 679 0.71 -18.58 -5.87
CA GLY A 679 -0.05 -18.04 -6.99
C GLY A 679 -0.67 -16.66 -6.74
N TYR A 680 -0.40 -16.01 -5.62
CA TYR A 680 -0.96 -14.70 -5.27
C TYR A 680 -0.21 -13.53 -5.90
N TYR A 681 -0.86 -12.38 -5.92
CA TYR A 681 -0.25 -11.07 -6.17
C TYR A 681 -0.46 -10.16 -4.95
N THR A 682 0.59 -9.43 -4.57
CA THR A 682 0.58 -8.55 -3.40
C THR A 682 -0.04 -7.19 -3.71
N SER A 683 -0.78 -6.62 -2.74
CA SER A 683 -1.43 -5.31 -2.85
C SER A 683 -0.65 -4.17 -2.19
N MET A 684 -1.12 -2.93 -2.37
CA MET A 684 -0.62 -1.71 -1.71
C MET A 684 -0.48 -1.79 -0.19
N PHE A 685 -1.18 -2.71 0.47
CA PHE A 685 -1.23 -2.81 1.93
C PHE A 685 -0.70 -4.16 2.44
N PRO A 686 0.60 -4.44 2.21
CA PRO A 686 1.20 -5.74 2.55
C PRO A 686 1.16 -6.04 4.05
N GLU A 687 1.07 -5.01 4.91
CA GLU A 687 1.03 -5.19 6.36
C GLU A 687 -0.34 -5.61 6.92
N SER A 688 -1.45 -5.31 6.20
CA SER A 688 -2.81 -5.58 6.69
C SER A 688 -3.52 -6.72 5.96
N SER A 689 -3.23 -6.91 4.66
CA SER A 689 -3.79 -8.01 3.86
C SER A 689 -2.95 -8.28 2.61
N PRO A 690 -1.76 -8.90 2.75
CA PRO A 690 -0.82 -9.05 1.65
C PRO A 690 -1.37 -9.85 0.47
N ASN A 691 -2.37 -10.70 0.68
CA ASN A 691 -3.02 -11.52 -0.36
C ASN A 691 -4.53 -11.34 -0.27
N ASN A 692 -5.18 -10.82 -1.32
CA ASN A 692 -6.62 -10.61 -1.36
C ASN A 692 -7.20 -10.98 -2.75
N PRO A 693 -8.50 -11.29 -2.86
CA PRO A 693 -9.09 -11.76 -4.11
C PRO A 693 -9.21 -10.68 -5.18
N TRP A 694 -9.22 -9.39 -4.83
CA TRP A 694 -9.41 -8.28 -5.76
C TRP A 694 -8.13 -7.96 -6.52
N THR A 695 -6.98 -7.93 -5.84
CA THR A 695 -5.68 -7.74 -6.50
C THR A 695 -5.36 -8.88 -7.45
N ASN A 696 -5.58 -10.13 -7.01
CA ASN A 696 -5.52 -11.29 -7.90
C ASN A 696 -6.45 -11.12 -9.11
N SER A 697 -7.68 -10.64 -8.89
CA SER A 697 -8.65 -10.46 -9.98
C SER A 697 -8.17 -9.47 -11.04
N GLN A 698 -7.53 -8.37 -10.67
CA GLN A 698 -7.01 -7.41 -11.65
C GLN A 698 -5.81 -7.98 -12.44
N ALA A 699 -4.95 -8.77 -11.79
CA ALA A 699 -3.91 -9.52 -12.49
C ALA A 699 -4.52 -10.54 -13.47
N MET A 700 -5.53 -11.31 -13.04
CA MET A 700 -6.25 -12.27 -13.90
C MET A 700 -6.87 -11.60 -15.12
N ILE A 701 -7.61 -10.50 -14.94
CA ILE A 701 -8.24 -9.74 -16.04
C ILE A 701 -7.19 -9.28 -17.04
N THR A 702 -6.10 -8.69 -16.55
CA THR A 702 -5.02 -8.12 -17.37
C THR A 702 -4.28 -9.20 -18.16
N LEU A 703 -3.89 -10.30 -17.51
CA LEU A 703 -3.24 -11.44 -18.16
C LEU A 703 -4.15 -12.05 -19.22
N ALA A 704 -5.44 -12.26 -18.90
CA ALA A 704 -6.41 -12.83 -19.83
C ALA A 704 -6.65 -11.92 -21.05
N MET A 705 -6.81 -10.61 -20.85
CA MET A 705 -6.96 -9.64 -21.92
C MET A 705 -5.69 -9.52 -22.78
N GLY A 706 -4.51 -9.72 -22.19
CA GLY A 706 -3.24 -9.88 -22.92
C GLY A 706 -3.05 -11.24 -23.60
N GLY A 707 -4.07 -12.10 -23.62
CA GLY A 707 -4.06 -13.39 -24.31
C GLY A 707 -3.34 -14.52 -23.57
N VAL A 708 -3.03 -14.36 -22.28
CA VAL A 708 -2.30 -15.38 -21.51
C VAL A 708 -3.25 -16.46 -20.99
N ASP A 709 -3.05 -17.70 -21.43
CA ASP A 709 -3.61 -18.90 -20.81
C ASP A 709 -2.80 -19.24 -19.55
N VAL A 710 -3.21 -18.68 -18.42
CA VAL A 710 -2.52 -18.82 -17.11
C VAL A 710 -2.50 -20.26 -16.57
N LEU A 711 -3.24 -21.20 -17.16
CA LEU A 711 -3.18 -22.62 -16.80
C LEU A 711 -2.15 -23.40 -17.63
N SER A 712 -1.69 -22.85 -18.75
CA SER A 712 -0.73 -23.49 -19.66
C SER A 712 0.62 -22.82 -19.71
N ASP A 713 0.64 -21.51 -19.45
CA ASP A 713 1.85 -20.73 -19.50
C ASP A 713 2.69 -21.00 -18.24
N SER A 714 3.82 -21.69 -18.45
CA SER A 714 4.76 -22.05 -17.38
C SER A 714 5.27 -20.84 -16.58
N ARG A 715 5.27 -19.64 -17.18
CA ARG A 715 5.65 -18.40 -16.49
C ARG A 715 4.75 -18.12 -15.28
N PHE A 716 3.50 -18.59 -15.31
CA PHE A 716 2.47 -18.34 -14.31
C PHE A 716 2.16 -19.54 -13.41
N THR A 717 3.00 -20.58 -13.48
CA THR A 717 3.01 -21.68 -12.53
C THR A 717 4.21 -21.54 -11.61
N LYS A 718 3.97 -21.34 -10.31
CA LYS A 718 5.01 -21.27 -9.27
C LYS A 718 4.76 -22.39 -8.28
N ASN A 719 5.75 -23.24 -8.01
CA ASN A 719 5.58 -24.38 -7.11
C ASN A 719 4.35 -25.26 -7.46
N GLY A 720 4.08 -25.44 -8.76
CA GLY A 720 2.94 -26.22 -9.25
C GLY A 720 1.57 -25.58 -8.93
N LYS A 721 1.56 -24.29 -8.54
CA LYS A 721 0.38 -23.48 -8.26
C LYS A 721 0.25 -22.34 -9.26
N ASN A 722 -0.97 -22.04 -9.64
CA ASN A 722 -1.31 -20.91 -10.49
C ASN A 722 -2.30 -19.97 -9.78
N ILE A 723 -2.65 -18.86 -10.44
CA ILE A 723 -3.54 -17.84 -9.85
C ILE A 723 -4.97 -18.35 -9.58
N PHE A 724 -5.47 -19.35 -10.29
CA PHE A 724 -6.76 -19.97 -9.94
C PHE A 724 -6.68 -20.71 -8.60
N ASP A 725 -5.58 -21.42 -8.32
CA ASP A 725 -5.39 -22.09 -7.03
C ASP A 725 -5.41 -21.09 -5.87
N ALA A 726 -4.79 -19.92 -6.09
CA ALA A 726 -4.80 -18.81 -5.14
C ALA A 726 -6.21 -18.24 -4.96
N GLN A 727 -6.93 -18.00 -6.07
CA GLN A 727 -8.26 -17.40 -6.07
C GLN A 727 -9.33 -18.34 -5.47
N PHE A 728 -9.23 -19.64 -5.71
CA PHE A 728 -10.15 -20.63 -5.16
C PHE A 728 -10.09 -20.75 -3.63
N LYS A 729 -8.98 -20.36 -2.99
CA LYS A 729 -8.86 -20.37 -1.52
C LYS A 729 -9.82 -19.39 -0.82
N PHE A 730 -10.46 -18.48 -1.55
CA PHE A 730 -11.45 -17.54 -1.00
C PHE A 730 -12.90 -18.06 -1.06
N PHE A 731 -13.12 -19.29 -1.53
CA PHE A 731 -14.44 -19.88 -1.72
C PHE A 731 -14.60 -21.19 -0.94
N ASP A 732 -15.79 -21.42 -0.40
CA ASP A 732 -16.17 -22.69 0.22
C ASP A 732 -16.94 -23.54 -0.80
N PHE A 733 -16.20 -24.37 -1.53
CA PHE A 733 -16.74 -25.28 -2.54
C PHE A 733 -17.49 -26.46 -1.95
N GLU A 734 -17.18 -26.87 -0.71
CA GLU A 734 -17.84 -28.01 -0.06
C GLU A 734 -19.29 -27.66 0.30
N ASN A 735 -19.50 -26.46 0.84
CA ASN A 735 -20.83 -25.97 1.21
C ASN A 735 -21.50 -25.13 0.10
N ASN A 736 -20.82 -24.89 -1.02
CA ASN A 736 -21.28 -24.02 -2.10
C ASN A 736 -21.62 -22.60 -1.61
N THR A 737 -20.76 -22.03 -0.75
CA THR A 737 -20.96 -20.70 -0.16
C THR A 737 -19.75 -19.79 -0.32
N VAL A 738 -19.99 -18.49 -0.14
CA VAL A 738 -18.93 -17.48 -0.06
C VAL A 738 -19.13 -16.62 1.17
N ASP A 739 -18.04 -16.22 1.81
CA ASP A 739 -18.05 -15.43 3.04
C ASP A 739 -18.64 -14.04 2.80
N GLN A 740 -19.32 -13.52 3.83
CA GLN A 740 -19.92 -12.18 3.81
C GLN A 740 -18.88 -11.07 3.53
N TRP A 741 -17.63 -11.26 3.98
CA TRP A 741 -16.55 -10.32 3.72
C TRP A 741 -16.30 -10.09 2.22
N LEU A 742 -16.30 -11.17 1.43
CA LEU A 742 -16.11 -11.10 -0.01
C LEU A 742 -17.31 -10.43 -0.70
N MET A 743 -18.51 -10.67 -0.18
CA MET A 743 -19.75 -10.07 -0.70
C MET A 743 -19.91 -8.58 -0.39
N ASN A 744 -19.23 -8.06 0.64
CA ASN A 744 -19.43 -6.69 1.14
C ASN A 744 -18.56 -5.62 0.45
N TYR A 745 -17.75 -5.97 -0.56
CA TYR A 745 -16.88 -5.02 -1.26
C TYR A 745 -17.19 -4.98 -2.76
N GLU A 746 -16.36 -5.62 -3.60
CA GLU A 746 -16.57 -5.68 -5.05
C GLU A 746 -16.58 -7.15 -5.53
N PRO A 747 -17.58 -7.97 -5.15
CA PRO A 747 -17.67 -9.35 -5.60
C PRO A 747 -17.73 -9.52 -7.13
N PRO A 748 -18.33 -8.61 -7.95
CA PRO A 748 -18.34 -8.81 -9.39
C PRO A 748 -16.94 -8.71 -10.01
N GLN A 749 -15.96 -8.06 -9.36
CA GLN A 749 -14.58 -8.06 -9.86
C GLN A 749 -13.99 -9.47 -9.96
N ILE A 750 -14.35 -10.34 -9.02
CA ILE A 750 -13.87 -11.72 -8.97
C ILE A 750 -14.49 -12.55 -10.10
N THR A 751 -15.77 -12.32 -10.40
CA THR A 751 -16.44 -13.01 -11.51
C THR A 751 -15.93 -12.52 -12.86
N ARG A 752 -15.62 -11.22 -13.02
CA ARG A 752 -14.92 -10.69 -14.21
C ARG A 752 -13.58 -11.38 -14.44
N ALA A 753 -12.80 -11.61 -13.38
CA ALA A 753 -11.51 -12.28 -13.47
C ALA A 753 -11.63 -13.74 -13.93
N PHE A 754 -12.46 -14.53 -13.26
CA PHE A 754 -12.69 -15.93 -13.66
C PHE A 754 -13.18 -16.04 -15.08
N ASN A 755 -14.12 -15.18 -15.47
CA ASN A 755 -14.67 -15.21 -16.80
C ASN A 755 -13.65 -14.75 -17.86
N SER A 756 -12.87 -13.69 -17.58
CA SER A 756 -11.78 -13.26 -18.49
C SER A 756 -10.82 -14.41 -18.79
N CYS A 757 -10.29 -15.07 -17.76
CA CYS A 757 -9.39 -16.21 -17.95
C CYS A 757 -10.08 -17.38 -18.66
N THR A 758 -11.31 -17.71 -18.29
CA THR A 758 -12.07 -18.82 -18.91
C THR A 758 -12.27 -18.57 -20.41
N ARG A 759 -12.64 -17.34 -20.79
CA ARG A 759 -12.80 -16.94 -22.19
C ARG A 759 -11.49 -17.07 -22.97
N THR A 760 -10.38 -16.61 -22.41
CA THR A 760 -9.05 -16.77 -23.02
C THR A 760 -8.66 -18.23 -23.20
N ILE A 761 -8.88 -19.09 -22.18
CA ILE A 761 -8.59 -20.53 -22.25
C ILE A 761 -9.44 -21.23 -23.32
N LEU A 762 -10.68 -20.79 -23.51
CA LEU A 762 -11.62 -21.32 -24.52
C LEU A 762 -11.46 -20.68 -25.92
N GLY A 763 -10.55 -19.72 -26.10
CA GLY A 763 -10.36 -19.01 -27.36
C GLY A 763 -11.54 -18.09 -27.75
N GLN A 764 -12.31 -17.63 -26.76
CA GLN A 764 -13.41 -16.69 -26.95
C GLN A 764 -12.89 -15.24 -26.98
N LYS A 765 -13.73 -14.29 -27.43
CA LYS A 765 -13.38 -12.86 -27.41
C LYS A 765 -13.04 -12.38 -25.98
N PRO A 766 -12.11 -11.43 -25.79
CA PRO A 766 -11.81 -10.87 -24.48
C PRO A 766 -13.06 -10.40 -23.73
N PHE A 767 -13.03 -10.43 -22.41
CA PHE A 767 -14.22 -10.21 -21.58
C PHE A 767 -14.95 -8.89 -21.86
N PHE A 768 -14.20 -7.79 -22.02
CA PHE A 768 -14.77 -6.47 -22.32
C PHE A 768 -15.18 -6.29 -23.79
N ASP A 769 -14.70 -7.13 -24.72
CA ASP A 769 -15.15 -7.11 -26.11
C ASP A 769 -16.49 -7.86 -26.23
N CYS A 770 -17.57 -7.10 -26.34
CA CYS A 770 -18.94 -7.61 -26.43
C CYS A 770 -19.40 -7.82 -27.88
N THR A 771 -18.51 -7.72 -28.88
CA THR A 771 -18.89 -7.87 -30.30
C THR A 771 -19.39 -9.27 -30.66
N ASP A 772 -19.12 -10.26 -29.80
CA ASP A 772 -19.63 -11.63 -29.93
C ASP A 772 -21.03 -11.84 -29.31
N THR A 773 -21.60 -10.84 -28.65
CA THR A 773 -22.95 -10.89 -28.10
C THR A 773 -24.00 -10.76 -29.21
N ASN A 774 -25.02 -11.64 -29.19
CA ASN A 774 -26.23 -11.48 -29.99
C ASN A 774 -26.92 -10.17 -29.57
N SER A 775 -26.91 -9.16 -30.44
CA SER A 775 -27.26 -7.79 -30.04
C SER A 775 -27.99 -7.02 -31.13
N VAL A 776 -28.79 -6.04 -30.68
CA VAL A 776 -29.43 -5.02 -31.50
C VAL A 776 -28.39 -4.27 -32.35
N ILE A 777 -27.21 -3.99 -31.77
CA ILE A 777 -26.12 -3.26 -32.44
C ILE A 777 -25.59 -4.06 -33.65
N GLY A 778 -25.31 -5.35 -33.45
CA GLY A 778 -24.82 -6.22 -34.52
C GLY A 778 -25.80 -6.34 -35.69
N VAL A 779 -27.10 -6.37 -35.41
CA VAL A 779 -28.15 -6.37 -36.45
C VAL A 779 -28.23 -5.03 -37.16
N LYS A 780 -28.24 -3.91 -36.41
CA LYS A 780 -28.24 -2.55 -36.99
C LYS A 780 -27.05 -2.36 -37.95
N ASN A 781 -25.84 -2.71 -37.51
CA ASN A 781 -24.62 -2.62 -38.30
C ASN A 781 -24.68 -3.52 -39.54
N ALA A 782 -25.12 -4.78 -39.41
CA ALA A 782 -25.24 -5.69 -40.55
C ALA A 782 -26.24 -5.19 -41.61
N ILE A 783 -27.33 -4.54 -41.18
CA ILE A 783 -28.31 -3.91 -42.09
C ILE A 783 -27.73 -2.64 -42.73
N GLU A 784 -26.98 -1.84 -41.98
CA GLU A 784 -26.30 -0.64 -42.50
C GLU A 784 -25.26 -1.00 -43.57
N GLU A 785 -24.49 -2.06 -43.38
CA GLU A 785 -23.49 -2.58 -44.33
C GLU A 785 -24.06 -3.11 -45.65
N LEU A 786 -25.38 -3.36 -45.74
CA LEU A 786 -26.02 -3.74 -47.00
C LEU A 786 -25.89 -2.61 -48.02
N PRO A 787 -25.50 -2.92 -49.28
CA PRO A 787 -25.39 -1.89 -50.32
C PRO A 787 -26.74 -1.25 -50.59
N LYS A 788 -26.70 -0.04 -51.14
CA LYS A 788 -27.91 0.68 -51.54
C LYS A 788 -28.69 -0.09 -52.62
N ASP A 789 -27.97 -0.65 -53.59
CA ASP A 789 -28.50 -1.48 -54.66
C ASP A 789 -28.14 -2.95 -54.40
N VAL A 790 -29.05 -3.68 -53.75
CA VAL A 790 -28.86 -5.09 -53.39
C VAL A 790 -29.04 -5.97 -54.63
N THR A 791 -28.06 -6.82 -54.91
CA THR A 791 -28.08 -7.78 -56.01
C THR A 791 -27.95 -9.22 -55.50
N THR A 792 -28.06 -10.21 -56.39
CA THR A 792 -27.85 -11.62 -56.03
C THR A 792 -26.44 -11.90 -55.49
N LYS A 793 -25.45 -11.04 -55.77
CA LYS A 793 -24.08 -11.15 -55.21
C LYS A 793 -24.03 -10.83 -53.71
N ASP A 794 -25.03 -10.13 -53.18
CA ASP A 794 -25.11 -9.73 -51.78
C ASP A 794 -25.89 -10.73 -50.91
N LYS A 795 -26.33 -11.85 -51.51
CA LYS A 795 -27.17 -12.86 -50.86
C LYS A 795 -26.60 -13.32 -49.51
N GLU A 796 -25.31 -13.60 -49.44
CA GLU A 796 -24.66 -14.03 -48.19
C GLU A 796 -24.73 -12.96 -47.08
N LYS A 797 -24.59 -11.67 -47.43
CA LYS A 797 -24.70 -10.56 -46.46
C LYS A 797 -26.14 -10.42 -45.96
N VAL A 798 -27.11 -10.55 -46.85
CA VAL A 798 -28.55 -10.51 -46.52
C VAL A 798 -28.94 -11.68 -45.63
N GLU A 799 -28.47 -12.90 -45.94
CA GLU A 799 -28.69 -14.09 -45.14
C GLU A 799 -28.06 -13.96 -43.74
N LYS A 800 -26.82 -13.42 -43.66
CA LYS A 800 -26.16 -13.14 -42.38
C LYS A 800 -26.95 -12.13 -41.53
N ALA A 801 -27.38 -11.01 -42.11
CA ALA A 801 -28.18 -10.01 -41.40
C ALA A 801 -29.54 -10.59 -40.93
N THR A 802 -30.17 -11.42 -41.77
CA THR A 802 -31.41 -12.13 -41.43
C THR A 802 -31.21 -13.11 -40.28
N ALA A 803 -30.14 -13.90 -40.31
CA ALA A 803 -29.81 -14.86 -39.25
C ALA A 803 -29.52 -14.16 -37.92
N LEU A 804 -28.86 -13.00 -37.94
CA LEU A 804 -28.65 -12.18 -36.74
C LEU A 804 -29.98 -11.62 -36.21
N TYR A 805 -30.84 -11.06 -37.08
CA TYR A 805 -32.16 -10.55 -36.69
C TYR A 805 -33.05 -11.63 -36.05
N ASN A 806 -33.03 -12.85 -36.60
CA ASN A 806 -33.83 -13.96 -36.08
C ASN A 806 -33.38 -14.47 -34.70
N LYS A 807 -32.15 -14.17 -34.27
CA LYS A 807 -31.65 -14.51 -32.93
C LYS A 807 -32.06 -13.52 -31.84
N LEU A 808 -32.59 -12.34 -32.20
CA LEU A 808 -33.04 -11.34 -31.24
C LEU A 808 -34.34 -11.76 -30.56
N SER A 809 -34.52 -11.35 -29.30
CA SER A 809 -35.81 -11.44 -28.63
C SER A 809 -36.86 -10.55 -29.32
N GLU A 810 -38.15 -10.85 -29.12
CA GLU A 810 -39.22 -10.00 -29.65
C GLU A 810 -39.14 -8.56 -29.13
N ASN A 811 -38.65 -8.36 -27.90
CA ASN A 811 -38.41 -7.04 -27.35
C ASN A 811 -37.23 -6.34 -28.04
N GLN A 812 -36.11 -7.03 -28.25
CA GLN A 812 -34.94 -6.48 -28.96
C GLN A 812 -35.27 -6.08 -30.41
N LYS A 813 -36.11 -6.85 -31.12
CA LYS A 813 -36.53 -6.55 -32.49
C LYS A 813 -37.22 -5.18 -32.63
N LYS A 814 -37.89 -4.69 -31.58
CA LYS A 814 -38.54 -3.35 -31.56
C LYS A 814 -37.55 -2.20 -31.75
N TYR A 815 -36.27 -2.42 -31.45
CA TYR A 815 -35.22 -1.41 -31.56
C TYR A 815 -34.51 -1.41 -32.92
N ILE A 816 -34.88 -2.31 -33.84
CA ILE A 816 -34.36 -2.35 -35.21
C ILE A 816 -35.15 -1.39 -36.11
N LYS A 817 -34.88 -0.09 -35.94
CA LYS A 817 -35.56 0.99 -36.68
C LYS A 817 -35.32 0.93 -38.21
N ASN A 818 -34.28 0.23 -38.67
CA ASN A 818 -33.91 0.07 -40.08
C ASN A 818 -34.35 -1.26 -40.72
N TYR A 819 -35.28 -1.99 -40.10
CA TYR A 819 -35.70 -3.32 -40.57
C TYR A 819 -36.27 -3.34 -42.00
N GLU A 820 -36.92 -2.26 -42.45
CA GLU A 820 -37.46 -2.15 -43.82
C GLU A 820 -36.37 -2.33 -44.89
N LYS A 821 -35.14 -1.88 -44.61
CA LYS A 821 -33.99 -2.06 -45.52
C LYS A 821 -33.66 -3.55 -45.68
N LEU A 822 -33.70 -4.32 -44.60
CA LEU A 822 -33.48 -5.77 -44.64
C LEU A 822 -34.59 -6.48 -45.42
N GLN A 823 -35.85 -6.09 -45.21
CA GLN A 823 -36.98 -6.66 -45.95
C GLN A 823 -36.89 -6.38 -47.46
N ALA A 824 -36.49 -5.17 -47.84
CA ALA A 824 -36.26 -4.82 -49.24
C ALA A 824 -35.09 -5.61 -49.85
N ALA A 825 -34.02 -5.80 -49.08
CA ALA A 825 -32.87 -6.59 -49.50
C ALA A 825 -33.23 -8.08 -49.73
N GLN A 826 -33.98 -8.69 -48.81
CA GLN A 826 -34.50 -10.06 -48.94
C GLN A 826 -35.31 -10.25 -50.23
N LYS A 827 -36.26 -9.34 -50.51
CA LYS A 827 -37.05 -9.37 -51.76
C LYS A 827 -36.19 -9.19 -53.02
N SER A 828 -35.08 -8.47 -52.93
CA SER A 828 -34.22 -8.18 -54.08
C SER A 828 -33.34 -9.37 -54.45
N VAL A 829 -32.90 -10.16 -53.46
CA VAL A 829 -32.13 -11.40 -53.71
C VAL A 829 -33.01 -12.60 -54.10
N GLU A 830 -34.33 -12.54 -53.83
CA GLU A 830 -35.32 -13.53 -54.24
C GLU A 830 -35.86 -13.35 -55.68
N LYS A 831 -35.65 -12.16 -56.29
CA LYS A 831 -36.10 -11.91 -57.68
C LYS A 831 -35.14 -12.57 -58.69
N PRO A 832 -35.62 -13.41 -59.63
CA PRO A 832 -34.79 -13.93 -60.70
C PRO A 832 -34.33 -12.80 -61.62
N SER A 833 -33.03 -12.80 -61.95
CA SER A 833 -32.42 -11.85 -62.87
C SER A 833 -33.17 -11.83 -64.22
N LYS A 834 -33.78 -10.70 -64.58
CA LYS A 834 -34.15 -10.45 -65.98
C LYS A 834 -32.86 -10.18 -66.77
N PRO A 835 -32.64 -10.81 -67.93
CA PRO A 835 -31.44 -10.57 -68.74
C PRO A 835 -31.51 -9.17 -69.37
N SER A 836 -30.36 -8.49 -69.42
CA SER A 836 -30.15 -7.29 -70.23
C SER A 836 -30.41 -7.60 -71.70
N SER A 837 -31.14 -6.71 -72.37
CA SER A 837 -31.35 -6.73 -73.81
C SER A 837 -30.04 -6.61 -74.60
N SER A 838 -29.67 -7.65 -75.33
CA SER A 838 -28.95 -7.54 -76.61
C SER A 838 -29.32 -8.75 -77.47
N GLY A 839 -29.68 -8.51 -78.72
CA GLY A 839 -30.48 -9.42 -79.55
C GLY A 839 -29.70 -10.54 -80.26
N GLY A 840 -30.45 -11.32 -81.03
CA GLY A 840 -29.89 -12.15 -82.11
C GLY A 840 -30.23 -13.64 -82.07
N SER A 841 -31.25 -13.99 -82.85
CA SER A 841 -31.46 -15.25 -83.62
C SER A 841 -31.61 -16.63 -82.95
N SER A 842 -32.81 -17.18 -83.20
CA SER A 842 -33.11 -18.46 -83.89
C SER A 842 -33.02 -19.82 -83.18
N HIS A 843 -34.19 -20.52 -83.20
CA HIS A 843 -34.45 -21.98 -83.24
C HIS A 843 -34.08 -22.80 -81.98
N SER A 844 -34.79 -23.82 -81.50
CA SER A 844 -36.08 -24.49 -81.81
C SER A 844 -36.32 -25.61 -80.75
N GLY A 845 -37.57 -25.82 -80.29
CA GLY A 845 -38.08 -27.05 -79.60
C GLY A 845 -37.59 -27.29 -78.16
N GLY A 846 -38.32 -27.84 -77.19
CA GLY A 846 -39.67 -28.38 -77.05
C GLY A 846 -39.72 -29.20 -75.74
N ASN A 847 -40.84 -29.14 -74.99
CA ASN A 847 -41.25 -29.98 -73.83
C ASN A 847 -40.36 -29.96 -72.56
N SER A 848 -40.81 -30.21 -71.32
CA SER A 848 -42.10 -30.29 -70.62
C SER A 848 -41.77 -30.47 -69.12
N SER A 849 -42.59 -29.90 -68.23
CA SER A 849 -42.94 -30.38 -66.86
C SER A 849 -41.87 -30.98 -65.93
N SER A 850 -41.69 -30.38 -64.74
CA SER A 850 -42.21 -30.90 -63.46
C SER A 850 -41.49 -30.28 -62.25
N LEU A 851 -42.28 -29.95 -61.23
CA LEU A 851 -41.86 -29.55 -59.89
C LEU A 851 -41.21 -30.73 -59.15
N VAL A 852 -40.05 -30.52 -58.53
CA VAL A 852 -39.60 -31.30 -57.37
C VAL A 852 -38.95 -30.36 -56.37
N ALA A 853 -39.42 -30.42 -55.13
CA ALA A 853 -38.95 -29.67 -53.97
C ALA A 853 -37.47 -29.97 -53.68
N VAL A 854 -36.69 -28.93 -53.38
CA VAL A 854 -35.30 -29.05 -52.92
C VAL A 854 -35.26 -28.83 -51.40
N ASP A 855 -34.82 -29.88 -50.72
CA ASP A 855 -34.50 -30.00 -49.32
C ASP A 855 -33.28 -29.13 -48.95
N THR A 856 -33.46 -28.17 -48.04
CA THR A 856 -32.41 -27.24 -47.60
C THR A 856 -31.56 -27.85 -46.49
N LYS A 857 -30.67 -28.77 -46.86
CA LYS A 857 -29.45 -29.08 -46.10
C LYS A 857 -28.24 -29.23 -47.02
N LYS A 858 -27.62 -28.11 -47.37
CA LYS A 858 -26.17 -27.97 -47.62
C LYS A 858 -25.88 -26.59 -48.21
N ILE A 859 -25.47 -25.63 -47.36
CA ILE A 859 -24.38 -24.69 -47.63
C ILE A 859 -23.84 -24.26 -46.25
N VAL A 860 -22.68 -24.75 -45.84
CA VAL A 860 -21.55 -23.97 -45.28
C VAL A 860 -20.32 -24.90 -45.32
N GLY A 861 -19.26 -24.44 -45.97
CA GLY A 861 -17.96 -25.11 -46.03
C GLY A 861 -17.09 -24.82 -44.79
N ASP A 862 -16.41 -25.88 -44.36
CA ASP A 862 -15.09 -25.99 -43.75
C ASP A 862 -14.61 -24.93 -42.74
N THR A 863 -14.76 -25.25 -41.45
CA THR A 863 -13.81 -24.86 -40.40
C THR A 863 -13.40 -26.08 -39.57
N ARG A 864 -12.10 -26.17 -39.24
CA ARG A 864 -11.37 -27.34 -38.69
C ARG A 864 -11.74 -27.77 -37.25
N TYR A 865 -13.01 -27.71 -36.85
CA TYR A 865 -13.45 -28.06 -35.49
C TYR A 865 -14.37 -29.28 -35.40
N GLU A 866 -14.84 -29.85 -36.53
CA GLU A 866 -15.79 -30.97 -36.51
C GLU A 866 -15.17 -32.37 -36.54
N THR A 867 -13.85 -32.51 -36.79
CA THR A 867 -13.19 -33.82 -36.73
C THR A 867 -13.02 -34.34 -35.30
N ALA A 868 -13.09 -33.48 -34.27
CA ALA A 868 -12.94 -33.90 -32.88
C ALA A 868 -14.23 -34.45 -32.24
N ILE A 869 -15.42 -34.13 -32.79
CA ILE A 869 -16.71 -34.54 -32.21
C ILE A 869 -17.27 -35.81 -32.89
N LYS A 870 -16.81 -36.14 -34.09
CA LYS A 870 -17.21 -37.39 -34.77
C LYS A 870 -16.45 -38.63 -34.26
N VAL A 871 -15.23 -38.45 -33.76
CA VAL A 871 -14.41 -39.55 -33.17
C VAL A 871 -14.90 -39.95 -31.77
N SER A 872 -15.61 -39.08 -31.03
CA SER A 872 -16.10 -39.41 -29.68
C SER A 872 -17.48 -40.09 -29.64
N LYS A 873 -18.23 -40.12 -30.75
CA LYS A 873 -19.55 -40.80 -30.82
C LYS A 873 -19.50 -42.20 -31.43
N GLU A 874 -18.51 -42.52 -32.25
CA GLU A 874 -18.30 -43.90 -32.74
C GLU A 874 -17.50 -44.78 -31.77
N GLY A 875 -16.72 -44.18 -30.86
CA GLY A 875 -15.97 -44.89 -29.81
C GLY A 875 -16.79 -45.34 -28.58
N TRP A 876 -18.03 -44.86 -28.42
CA TRP A 876 -18.91 -45.22 -27.28
C TRP A 876 -19.93 -46.33 -27.61
N ASN A 877 -20.01 -46.77 -28.86
CA ASN A 877 -20.84 -47.91 -29.28
C ASN A 877 -20.02 -49.16 -29.64
N LYS A 878 -18.73 -49.19 -29.28
CA LYS A 878 -17.83 -50.35 -29.49
C LYS A 878 -16.79 -50.54 -28.37
N ALA A 879 -17.17 -50.25 -27.13
CA ALA A 879 -16.47 -50.67 -25.91
C ALA A 879 -17.48 -51.13 -24.86
#